data_AF-A0A0W0VLG2-F1
#
_entry.id   AF-A0A0W0VLG2-F1
#
_cell.length_a   1.000
_cell.length_b   1.000
_cell.length_c   1.000
_cell.angle_alpha   90.00
_cell.angle_beta   90.00
_cell.angle_gamma   90.00
#
_symmetry.space_group_name_H-M   'P 1'
#
loop_
_entity.id
_entity.type
_entity.pdbx_description
1 polymer ?
#
loop_
_entity_poly.entity_id
_entity_poly.type
_entity_poly.pdbx_seq_one_letter_code
_entity_poly.pdbx_strand_id
1 'polypeptide(L)'
;MTIIYEEIELTKIDDKTAGKNKGGFYRGTDGKEYFIKLPKEKKELFTELFAGLLLTEFKARLIEPLVRAGKFPPGYANSLICADVIRFEDGSYGIIQPRMSFTELWKIIGTGYRDGSDRNLFLEMLNGPAYYPMLTKDGQYYGLSFALFFSIVLSAFSVHSGNIVRLHSQKSDSSQTTANQFARIDWGDAFRHFASPDNNKDILSPAEYEGLLNIKKWTKGYIDNYRNIRGLPTAIAAKGRVVLEAMGEKPEDVMLEIVQIALGKIPVDLVDQETKTELADYLGIDAFRDVTFGKDGNYADVAKIFAQHLLNRINMTTILQEKEQKQNVKPDEDMYFSVIFTSSPSDSKSASNSMHISSIAEEGVLTVDSEIPFPALVNNWMTYLSRAKEGKIDYQQLDIDKLAELFNHYIDVIAQQAEICNFWQHDPLTSDNMLVKYYAGDNELDMGHAFVPQYRESTILRYLFMFNPKTWSTNRLRAYEKAVAEYNHQNADSFWKTMMQFSVQSVAVMQALKALKNQQAVQKKHPELSSEEQMGALLDGLEKGLREFTQANEQLSKLLKPSTGETLTFDSHAFYPISDETLQKMNGVQLATICLEEIDDADSSFLLFRILKDNDLRKRMKEALTEKASEFHRREDNPKGKIAKLAELEQQVELFLSTTEEFRTTPALKEKEQALIRLQDTASTLPAFQTAIAKQIATAEEEIEELKASIDYESKQKVFSETPDLEQFAILQTTYEKLSKNLQAKHAATFGGALQKAWQLHIRQYDTAAAKDKTKAFNNLQAFFDKLPKEFSAKFETEFAKRSKENQFYITVEGWAARQTIGEAIYNLPSKDPRLWQALQNRPETKLSHELVEDLLTLETFRQQKVALNQDNKLGKEYTSSLESFYSKAVDIRLSDLPVSKQADAIVEAAQHEFGHRHSTRRLVADVFMMVSVLFGGLGLFIGAARKYVAKTTFFFSTAPTDRETDLTAWIQKPEAEVTEARLIVSPAA
;
A
#
# COMPACT_ATOMS: atom_id res chain seq x y z
N MET A 1 2.43 0.11 31.68
CA MET A 1 2.92 1.16 30.77
C MET A 1 1.73 2.01 30.48
N THR A 2 1.72 3.22 31.02
CA THR A 2 0.57 4.12 31.01
C THR A 2 0.83 5.15 29.93
N ILE A 3 0.06 5.06 28.84
CA ILE A 3 0.20 5.97 27.70
C ILE A 3 -0.76 7.13 27.91
N ILE A 4 -0.30 8.37 27.70
CA ILE A 4 -1.11 9.58 27.88
C ILE A 4 -1.18 10.33 26.56
N TYR A 5 -2.38 10.75 26.17
CA TYR A 5 -2.65 11.56 24.98
C TYR A 5 -3.66 12.66 25.33
N GLU A 6 -3.35 13.93 25.06
CA GLU A 6 -4.22 15.08 25.42
C GLU A 6 -4.73 15.04 26.89
N GLU A 7 -3.85 14.70 27.84
CA GLU A 7 -4.16 14.51 29.27
C GLU A 7 -5.07 13.29 29.59
N ILE A 8 -5.49 12.51 28.58
CA ILE A 8 -6.28 11.28 28.70
C ILE A 8 -5.35 10.08 28.86
N GLU A 9 -5.56 9.29 29.92
CA GLU A 9 -4.88 8.00 30.12
C GLU A 9 -5.47 6.93 29.18
N LEU A 10 -4.62 6.26 28.41
CA LEU A 10 -4.97 5.24 27.43
C LEU A 10 -4.58 3.84 27.92
N THR A 11 -5.58 2.97 28.08
CA THR A 11 -5.39 1.54 28.41
C THR A 11 -5.44 0.69 27.15
N LYS A 12 -4.48 -0.21 26.93
CA LYS A 12 -4.50 -1.15 25.81
C LYS A 12 -5.64 -2.15 25.97
N ILE A 13 -6.47 -2.32 24.94
CA ILE A 13 -7.63 -3.22 24.95
C ILE A 13 -7.48 -4.42 23.99
N ASP A 14 -6.68 -4.28 22.93
CA ASP A 14 -6.50 -5.35 21.93
C ASP A 14 -5.18 -5.17 21.13
N ASP A 15 -4.72 -6.22 20.48
CA ASP A 15 -3.53 -6.23 19.62
C ASP A 15 -3.88 -6.15 18.13
N LYS A 16 -2.97 -5.59 17.31
CA LYS A 16 -3.19 -5.58 15.87
C LYS A 16 -2.87 -6.95 15.28
N THR A 17 -3.88 -7.63 14.75
CA THR A 17 -3.76 -9.00 14.20
C THR A 17 -3.28 -9.08 12.74
N ALA A 18 -3.19 -7.95 12.01
CA ALA A 18 -2.84 -7.93 10.58
C ALA A 18 -1.94 -6.76 10.13
N GLY A 19 -1.12 -6.99 9.10
CA GLY A 19 -0.25 -5.99 8.45
C GLY A 19 1.18 -5.91 8.98
N LYS A 20 2.04 -5.15 8.28
CA LYS A 20 3.52 -5.16 8.48
C LYS A 20 4.04 -4.42 9.72
N ASN A 21 3.25 -3.52 10.29
CA ASN A 21 3.65 -2.61 11.36
C ASN A 21 3.04 -3.01 12.71
N LYS A 22 3.84 -2.89 13.78
CA LYS A 22 3.40 -3.18 15.16
C LYS A 22 2.39 -2.11 15.60
N GLY A 23 1.46 -2.46 16.47
CA GLY A 23 0.43 -1.56 16.96
C GLY A 23 -0.63 -2.26 17.77
N GLY A 24 -1.57 -1.50 18.31
CA GLY A 24 -2.66 -2.02 19.12
C GLY A 24 -3.82 -1.04 19.24
N PHE A 25 -4.91 -1.53 19.81
CA PHE A 25 -6.10 -0.73 20.12
C PHE A 25 -6.09 -0.33 21.60
N TYR A 26 -6.48 0.90 21.86
CA TYR A 26 -6.45 1.52 23.18
C TYR A 26 -7.79 2.20 23.46
N ARG A 27 -8.17 2.29 24.73
CA ARG A 27 -9.34 3.04 25.19
C ARG A 27 -8.91 4.10 26.20
N GLY A 28 -9.36 5.33 25.98
CA GLY A 28 -9.16 6.44 26.90
C GLY A 28 -10.07 6.36 28.12
N THR A 29 -9.71 7.06 29.19
CA THR A 29 -10.58 7.27 30.36
C THR A 29 -11.86 8.06 30.03
N ASP A 30 -11.89 8.77 28.91
CA ASP A 30 -13.08 9.40 28.33
C ASP A 30 -14.00 8.42 27.57
N GLY A 31 -13.61 7.14 27.47
CA GLY A 31 -14.34 6.08 26.78
C GLY A 31 -14.11 6.01 25.27
N LYS A 32 -13.35 6.93 24.65
CA LYS A 32 -13.03 6.86 23.22
C LYS A 32 -12.01 5.77 22.95
N GLU A 33 -12.05 5.23 21.73
CA GLU A 33 -11.12 4.20 21.29
C GLU A 33 -10.18 4.72 20.20
N TYR A 34 -8.94 4.29 20.28
CA TYR A 34 -7.82 4.75 19.47
C TYR A 34 -7.06 3.55 18.92
N PHE A 35 -6.45 3.73 17.75
CA PHE A 35 -5.45 2.82 17.21
C PHE A 35 -4.09 3.52 17.25
N ILE A 36 -3.09 2.85 17.84
CA ILE A 36 -1.71 3.33 17.85
C ILE A 36 -0.86 2.46 16.92
N LYS A 37 -0.27 3.10 15.91
CA LYS A 37 0.69 2.54 14.95
C LYS A 37 2.10 2.84 15.44
N LEU A 38 2.99 1.85 15.33
CA LEU A 38 4.44 2.01 15.46
C LEU A 38 5.06 1.77 14.07
N PRO A 39 5.26 2.84 13.26
CA PRO A 39 5.99 2.73 11.99
C PRO A 39 7.42 2.22 12.24
N LYS A 40 7.93 1.39 11.31
CA LYS A 40 9.31 0.88 11.39
C LYS A 40 10.34 1.89 10.89
N GLU A 41 9.95 2.74 9.95
CA GLU A 41 10.80 3.76 9.35
C GLU A 41 10.42 5.14 9.88
N LYS A 42 11.41 5.95 10.30
CA LYS A 42 11.18 7.34 10.74
C LYS A 42 10.61 8.23 9.63
N LYS A 43 10.92 7.91 8.37
CA LYS A 43 10.31 8.50 7.17
C LYS A 43 8.79 8.31 7.14
N GLU A 44 8.30 7.07 7.33
CA GLU A 44 6.86 6.74 7.38
C GLU A 44 6.16 7.46 8.56
N LEU A 45 6.83 7.49 9.72
CA LEU A 45 6.37 8.24 10.90
C LEU A 45 6.20 9.74 10.59
N PHE A 46 7.16 10.35 9.90
CA PHE A 46 7.06 11.76 9.51
C PHE A 46 5.96 12.01 8.46
N THR A 47 5.91 11.24 7.37
CA THR A 47 4.98 11.51 6.26
C THR A 47 3.52 11.34 6.68
N GLU A 48 3.21 10.28 7.44
CA GLU A 48 1.85 10.02 7.93
C GLU A 48 1.42 11.04 8.99
N LEU A 49 2.31 11.42 9.92
CA LEU A 49 2.04 12.49 10.88
C LEU A 49 1.80 13.84 10.19
N PHE A 50 2.70 14.26 9.30
CA PHE A 50 2.59 15.58 8.67
C PHE A 50 1.36 15.69 7.77
N ALA A 51 1.00 14.61 7.06
CA ALA A 51 -0.27 14.51 6.34
C ALA A 51 -1.46 14.62 7.31
N GLY A 52 -1.44 13.93 8.44
CA GLY A 52 -2.47 14.00 9.48
C GLY A 52 -2.67 15.41 10.05
N LEU A 53 -1.58 16.11 10.38
CA LEU A 53 -1.59 17.49 10.88
C LEU A 53 -2.11 18.48 9.83
N LEU A 54 -1.67 18.38 8.57
CA LEU A 54 -2.18 19.20 7.48
C LEU A 54 -3.69 18.98 7.27
N LEU A 55 -4.13 17.72 7.18
CA LEU A 55 -5.55 17.38 7.02
C LEU A 55 -6.40 17.87 8.20
N THR A 56 -5.83 17.92 9.41
CA THR A 56 -6.50 18.48 10.60
C THR A 56 -6.71 20.00 10.47
N GLU A 57 -5.71 20.75 10.02
CA GLU A 57 -5.88 22.19 9.74
C GLU A 57 -6.85 22.44 8.58
N PHE A 58 -6.78 21.67 7.49
CA PHE A 58 -7.77 21.73 6.40
C PHE A 58 -9.19 21.52 6.91
N LYS A 59 -9.41 20.49 7.75
CA LYS A 59 -10.71 20.20 8.37
C LYS A 59 -11.24 21.40 9.15
N ALA A 60 -10.47 21.89 10.12
CA ALA A 60 -10.91 22.95 11.02
C ALA A 60 -11.16 24.28 10.30
N ARG A 61 -10.27 24.65 9.36
CA ARG A 61 -10.25 25.98 8.73
C ARG A 61 -11.12 26.09 7.48
N LEU A 62 -11.28 25.02 6.69
CA LEU A 62 -12.01 25.07 5.42
C LEU A 62 -13.21 24.11 5.41
N ILE A 63 -13.02 22.84 5.76
CA ILE A 63 -14.04 21.81 5.51
C ILE A 63 -15.21 21.91 6.49
N GLU A 64 -14.94 22.13 7.78
CA GLU A 64 -15.99 22.33 8.77
C GLU A 64 -16.83 23.60 8.53
N PRO A 65 -16.25 24.77 8.19
CA PRO A 65 -17.02 25.91 7.70
C PRO A 65 -17.89 25.57 6.48
N LEU A 66 -17.38 24.82 5.51
CA LEU A 66 -18.15 24.37 4.34
C LEU A 66 -19.30 23.42 4.71
N VAL A 67 -19.12 22.55 5.70
CA VAL A 67 -20.20 21.71 6.26
C VAL A 67 -21.24 22.58 6.99
N ARG A 68 -20.81 23.53 7.83
CA ARG A 68 -21.71 24.48 8.53
C ARG A 68 -22.49 25.38 7.57
N ALA A 69 -21.91 25.71 6.41
CA ALA A 69 -22.53 26.48 5.34
C ALA A 69 -23.39 25.64 4.37
N GLY A 70 -23.57 24.33 4.63
CA GLY A 70 -24.37 23.44 3.78
C GLY A 70 -23.76 23.14 2.41
N LYS A 71 -22.48 23.45 2.19
CA LYS A 71 -21.75 23.13 0.95
C LYS A 71 -21.24 21.69 0.92
N PHE A 72 -21.08 21.06 2.09
CA PHE A 72 -20.80 19.64 2.27
C PHE A 72 -21.76 19.01 3.31
N PRO A 73 -22.05 17.69 3.21
CA PRO A 73 -22.94 17.02 4.16
C PRO A 73 -22.36 16.98 5.60
N PRO A 74 -23.22 16.82 6.62
CA PRO A 74 -22.77 16.50 7.98
C PRO A 74 -21.82 15.30 7.99
N GLY A 75 -20.75 15.36 8.78
CA GLY A 75 -19.77 14.28 8.89
C GLY A 75 -18.83 14.09 7.69
N TYR A 76 -18.86 14.95 6.66
CA TYR A 76 -18.00 14.82 5.46
C TYR A 76 -16.49 14.76 5.80
N ALA A 77 -16.08 15.48 6.84
CA ALA A 77 -14.70 15.47 7.35
C ALA A 77 -14.21 14.07 7.82
N ASN A 78 -15.13 13.16 8.18
CA ASN A 78 -14.77 11.79 8.60
C ASN A 78 -14.21 10.94 7.44
N SER A 79 -14.35 11.41 6.19
CA SER A 79 -13.75 10.77 5.00
C SER A 79 -12.22 10.86 4.97
N LEU A 80 -11.64 11.70 5.83
CA LEU A 80 -10.20 11.88 6.01
C LEU A 80 -9.86 11.38 7.41
N ILE A 81 -9.26 10.21 7.55
CA ILE A 81 -8.82 9.71 8.85
C ILE A 81 -7.41 10.28 9.10
N CYS A 82 -7.27 11.07 10.16
CA CYS A 82 -6.06 11.83 10.46
C CYS A 82 -5.25 11.13 11.54
N ALA A 83 -3.94 11.08 11.31
CA ALA A 83 -2.92 10.74 12.28
C ALA A 83 -2.56 11.96 13.16
N ASP A 84 -2.24 11.71 14.42
CA ASP A 84 -1.53 12.63 15.30
C ASP A 84 -0.36 11.90 16.00
N VAL A 85 0.51 12.64 16.67
CA VAL A 85 1.70 12.10 17.34
C VAL A 85 1.39 11.65 18.76
N ILE A 86 2.01 10.55 19.18
CA ILE A 86 2.04 10.15 20.59
C ILE A 86 3.46 9.80 21.03
N ARG A 87 3.81 10.17 22.27
CA ARG A 87 5.12 9.93 22.86
C ARG A 87 5.03 8.83 23.92
N PHE A 88 6.01 7.94 23.94
CA PHE A 88 6.11 6.86 24.92
C PHE A 88 7.07 7.23 26.08
N GLU A 89 6.99 6.46 27.17
CA GLU A 89 7.83 6.64 28.38
C GLU A 89 9.35 6.56 28.09
N ASP A 90 9.75 5.83 27.05
CA ASP A 90 11.16 5.71 26.59
C ASP A 90 11.63 6.90 25.74
N GLY A 91 10.76 7.90 25.53
CA GLY A 91 11.01 9.09 24.74
C GLY A 91 10.75 8.93 23.24
N SER A 92 10.46 7.72 22.76
CA SER A 92 10.15 7.43 21.35
C SER A 92 8.75 7.92 20.95
N TYR A 93 8.48 7.90 19.64
CA TYR A 93 7.25 8.41 19.03
C TYR A 93 6.52 7.35 18.21
N GLY A 94 5.19 7.42 18.23
CA GLY A 94 4.29 6.65 17.38
C GLY A 94 3.17 7.53 16.85
N ILE A 95 2.25 6.91 16.12
CA ILE A 95 1.09 7.58 15.54
C ILE A 95 -0.17 7.08 16.22
N ILE A 96 -1.03 8.01 16.64
CA ILE A 96 -2.35 7.75 17.17
C ILE A 96 -3.42 8.25 16.19
N GLN A 97 -4.49 7.47 16.01
CA GLN A 97 -5.67 7.85 15.24
C GLN A 97 -6.94 7.30 15.90
N PRO A 98 -8.12 7.92 15.71
CA PRO A 98 -9.38 7.40 16.23
C PRO A 98 -9.69 6.01 15.65
N ARG A 99 -10.24 5.10 16.47
CA ARG A 99 -10.68 3.78 16.02
C ARG A 99 -11.99 3.91 15.23
N MET A 100 -11.89 3.83 13.91
CA MET A 100 -13.05 3.85 13.01
C MET A 100 -13.55 2.42 12.73
N SER A 101 -14.88 2.26 12.60
CA SER A 101 -15.50 1.01 12.14
C SER A 101 -15.76 1.11 10.63
N PHE A 102 -15.20 0.19 9.85
CA PHE A 102 -15.25 0.24 8.39
C PHE A 102 -15.14 -1.15 7.75
N THR A 103 -15.41 -1.19 6.45
CA THR A 103 -15.14 -2.31 5.54
C THR A 103 -14.17 -1.85 4.45
N GLU A 104 -13.10 -2.59 4.22
CA GLU A 104 -12.10 -2.34 3.17
C GLU A 104 -12.70 -2.51 1.78
N LEU A 105 -12.27 -1.69 0.81
CA LEU A 105 -12.89 -1.62 -0.51
C LEU A 105 -12.95 -2.96 -1.24
N TRP A 106 -11.89 -3.79 -1.12
CA TRP A 106 -11.80 -5.08 -1.82
C TRP A 106 -12.85 -6.10 -1.38
N LYS A 107 -13.40 -5.94 -0.17
CA LYS A 107 -14.53 -6.74 0.32
C LYS A 107 -15.87 -6.30 -0.32
N ILE A 108 -15.94 -5.05 -0.78
CA ILE A 108 -17.12 -4.45 -1.43
C ILE A 108 -17.12 -4.77 -2.92
N ILE A 109 -15.97 -4.60 -3.59
CA ILE A 109 -15.82 -4.84 -5.03
C ILE A 109 -15.42 -6.28 -5.38
N GLY A 110 -15.33 -7.19 -4.40
CA GLY A 110 -15.05 -8.60 -4.63
C GLY A 110 -13.62 -8.96 -5.05
N THR A 111 -12.64 -8.06 -4.86
CA THR A 111 -11.26 -8.23 -5.33
C THR A 111 -10.32 -8.89 -4.31
N GLY A 112 -10.85 -9.54 -3.27
CA GLY A 112 -10.08 -10.26 -2.26
C GLY A 112 -9.46 -11.58 -2.73
N TYR A 113 -8.53 -12.12 -1.94
CA TYR A 113 -8.19 -13.55 -2.02
C TYR A 113 -9.38 -14.42 -1.55
N ARG A 114 -9.48 -15.65 -2.06
CA ARG A 114 -10.57 -16.60 -1.73
C ARG A 114 -10.62 -17.02 -0.25
N ASP A 115 -9.54 -16.79 0.50
CA ASP A 115 -9.46 -17.03 1.94
C ASP A 115 -9.88 -15.82 2.79
N GLY A 116 -10.19 -14.67 2.17
CA GLY A 116 -10.58 -13.45 2.86
C GLY A 116 -9.44 -12.75 3.64
N SER A 117 -8.18 -13.07 3.33
CA SER A 117 -7.01 -12.56 4.09
C SER A 117 -6.64 -11.10 3.79
N ASP A 118 -6.56 -10.72 2.51
CA ASP A 118 -6.25 -9.37 2.00
C ASP A 118 -6.79 -9.24 0.55
N ARG A 119 -6.66 -8.05 -0.04
CA ARG A 119 -6.87 -7.79 -1.47
C ARG A 119 -5.94 -8.65 -2.33
N ASN A 120 -6.46 -9.16 -3.45
CA ASN A 120 -5.65 -9.79 -4.47
C ASN A 120 -5.01 -8.70 -5.33
N LEU A 121 -3.73 -8.40 -5.03
CA LEU A 121 -2.92 -7.39 -5.71
C LEU A 121 -3.00 -7.51 -7.25
N PHE A 122 -2.88 -8.72 -7.78
CA PHE A 122 -2.90 -8.96 -9.22
C PHE A 122 -4.30 -8.77 -9.83
N LEU A 123 -5.37 -9.09 -9.12
CA LEU A 123 -6.73 -8.90 -9.64
C LEU A 123 -7.05 -7.41 -9.83
N GLU A 124 -6.67 -6.56 -8.88
CA GLU A 124 -6.87 -5.11 -8.98
C GLU A 124 -5.87 -4.41 -9.90
N MET A 125 -4.67 -4.97 -10.04
CA MET A 125 -3.67 -4.50 -10.99
C MET A 125 -4.13 -4.73 -12.44
N LEU A 126 -4.74 -5.88 -12.71
CA LEU A 126 -5.02 -6.34 -14.07
C LEU A 126 -6.44 -6.01 -14.55
N ASN A 127 -7.42 -6.02 -13.64
CA ASN A 127 -8.84 -5.82 -13.94
C ASN A 127 -9.49 -4.70 -13.08
N GLY A 128 -8.73 -4.02 -12.21
CA GLY A 128 -9.26 -2.98 -11.30
C GLY A 128 -10.17 -1.93 -11.95
N PRO A 129 -9.89 -1.42 -13.17
CA PRO A 129 -10.77 -0.46 -13.85
C PRO A 129 -12.17 -1.00 -14.20
N ALA A 130 -12.40 -2.33 -14.16
CA ALA A 130 -13.71 -2.96 -14.31
C ALA A 130 -14.41 -3.20 -12.96
N TYR A 131 -13.66 -3.37 -11.87
CA TYR A 131 -14.19 -3.57 -10.51
C TYR A 131 -14.48 -2.25 -9.77
N TYR A 132 -13.69 -1.20 -9.98
CA TYR A 132 -13.83 0.06 -9.24
C TYR A 132 -15.12 0.85 -9.59
N PRO A 133 -15.71 0.75 -10.80
CA PRO A 133 -17.08 1.21 -11.06
C PRO A 133 -18.15 0.55 -10.17
N MET A 134 -17.90 -0.61 -9.54
CA MET A 134 -18.85 -1.23 -8.61
C MET A 134 -19.14 -0.36 -7.37
N LEU A 135 -18.28 0.60 -7.04
CA LEU A 135 -18.46 1.51 -5.90
C LEU A 135 -19.69 2.41 -6.01
N THR A 136 -20.28 2.53 -7.20
CA THR A 136 -21.50 3.31 -7.44
C THR A 136 -22.79 2.48 -7.31
N LYS A 137 -22.68 1.15 -7.16
CA LYS A 137 -23.83 0.23 -7.15
C LYS A 137 -24.64 0.28 -5.86
N ASP A 138 -24.02 0.56 -4.72
CA ASP A 138 -24.66 0.58 -3.39
C ASP A 138 -25.50 1.85 -3.12
N GLY A 139 -26.05 2.47 -4.16
CA GLY A 139 -26.89 3.66 -4.09
C GLY A 139 -26.12 4.94 -3.77
N GLN A 140 -26.69 5.79 -2.93
CA GLN A 140 -26.14 7.11 -2.62
C GLN A 140 -24.82 6.98 -1.85
N TYR A 141 -23.72 7.51 -2.39
CA TYR A 141 -22.41 7.50 -1.74
C TYR A 141 -21.73 8.88 -1.76
N TYR A 142 -20.85 9.11 -0.78
CA TYR A 142 -20.08 10.33 -0.66
C TYR A 142 -18.68 10.07 -0.08
N GLY A 143 -17.81 11.08 -0.08
CA GLY A 143 -16.46 11.01 0.50
C GLY A 143 -15.38 10.45 -0.45
N LEU A 144 -15.73 9.60 -1.43
CA LEU A 144 -14.74 8.99 -2.36
C LEU A 144 -13.96 10.03 -3.17
N SER A 145 -14.66 10.95 -3.84
CA SER A 145 -14.04 12.06 -4.59
C SER A 145 -13.18 12.97 -3.70
N PHE A 146 -13.51 13.07 -2.42
CA PHE A 146 -12.84 13.91 -1.45
C PHE A 146 -11.55 13.27 -0.89
N ALA A 147 -11.61 11.97 -0.60
CA ALA A 147 -10.45 11.16 -0.25
C ALA A 147 -9.43 11.15 -1.40
N LEU A 148 -9.88 11.00 -2.66
CA LEU A 148 -9.03 11.03 -3.84
C LEU A 148 -8.50 12.43 -4.15
N PHE A 149 -9.30 13.50 -4.00
CA PHE A 149 -8.85 14.88 -4.09
C PHE A 149 -7.65 15.15 -3.17
N PHE A 150 -7.77 14.84 -1.87
CA PHE A 150 -6.65 15.01 -0.93
C PHE A 150 -5.48 14.06 -1.21
N SER A 151 -5.74 12.85 -1.72
CA SER A 151 -4.68 11.92 -2.16
C SER A 151 -3.82 12.52 -3.28
N ILE A 152 -4.46 13.14 -4.29
CA ILE A 152 -3.77 13.80 -5.41
C ILE A 152 -3.02 15.05 -4.93
N VAL A 153 -3.67 15.89 -4.13
CA VAL A 153 -3.08 17.13 -3.57
C VAL A 153 -1.84 16.82 -2.72
N LEU A 154 -1.88 15.82 -1.86
CA LEU A 154 -0.75 15.41 -1.01
C LEU A 154 0.27 14.48 -1.70
N SER A 155 0.10 14.16 -3.00
CA SER A 155 0.97 13.22 -3.73
C SER A 155 1.05 11.82 -3.08
N ALA A 156 -0.07 11.37 -2.50
CA ALA A 156 -0.25 10.08 -1.83
C ALA A 156 -0.96 9.11 -2.79
N PHE A 157 -0.21 8.45 -3.66
CA PHE A 157 -0.78 7.71 -4.79
C PHE A 157 -1.14 6.23 -4.51
N SER A 158 -0.89 5.70 -3.31
CA SER A 158 -1.26 4.34 -2.90
C SER A 158 -2.75 4.20 -2.53
N VAL A 159 -3.64 4.67 -3.40
CA VAL A 159 -5.11 4.69 -3.24
C VAL A 159 -5.78 3.33 -3.50
N HIS A 160 -5.06 2.22 -3.37
CA HIS A 160 -5.60 0.88 -3.59
C HIS A 160 -6.72 0.52 -2.59
N SER A 161 -7.48 -0.51 -2.90
CA SER A 161 -8.63 -1.00 -2.12
C SER A 161 -8.41 -1.28 -0.62
N GLY A 162 -7.16 -1.51 -0.19
CA GLY A 162 -6.82 -1.66 1.22
C GLY A 162 -6.73 -0.35 2.01
N ASN A 163 -6.59 0.80 1.32
CA ASN A 163 -6.42 2.13 1.91
C ASN A 163 -7.68 3.01 1.76
N ILE A 164 -8.54 2.71 0.79
CA ILE A 164 -9.89 3.28 0.73
C ILE A 164 -10.85 2.31 1.43
N VAL A 165 -11.75 2.84 2.26
CA VAL A 165 -12.66 2.04 3.09
C VAL A 165 -14.06 2.67 3.10
N ARG A 166 -15.09 1.86 3.30
CA ARG A 166 -16.45 2.34 3.60
C ARG A 166 -16.66 2.36 5.10
N LEU A 167 -16.98 3.52 5.66
CA LEU A 167 -17.33 3.65 7.08
C LEU A 167 -18.69 3.01 7.38
N HIS A 168 -18.83 2.38 8.54
CA HIS A 168 -20.12 1.91 9.01
C HIS A 168 -20.93 3.07 9.58
N SER A 169 -22.23 3.14 9.26
CA SER A 169 -23.11 4.17 9.79
C SER A 169 -23.19 4.10 11.31
N GLN A 170 -22.89 5.22 11.97
CA GLN A 170 -23.15 5.39 13.40
C GLN A 170 -24.65 5.62 13.57
N LYS A 171 -25.31 4.73 14.32
CA LYS A 171 -26.78 4.71 14.49
C LYS A 171 -27.35 6.09 14.87
N SER A 172 -28.02 6.73 13.93
CA SER A 172 -29.09 7.70 14.16
C SER A 172 -30.42 7.15 13.64
N ASP A 173 -31.54 7.74 14.06
CA ASP A 173 -32.88 7.14 13.98
C ASP A 173 -33.31 6.58 12.62
N SER A 174 -34.15 5.54 12.68
CA SER A 174 -34.55 4.62 11.61
C SER A 174 -35.48 5.22 10.53
N SER A 175 -35.27 6.48 10.14
CA SER A 175 -36.07 7.20 9.14
C SER A 175 -35.26 8.04 8.15
N GLN A 176 -33.93 7.97 8.15
CA GLN A 176 -33.08 8.57 7.11
C GLN A 176 -32.36 7.49 6.29
N THR A 177 -32.38 7.63 4.97
CA THR A 177 -31.58 6.81 4.05
C THR A 177 -30.11 7.10 4.26
N THR A 178 -29.39 6.19 4.90
CA THR A 178 -27.96 6.33 5.20
C THR A 178 -27.12 6.17 3.94
N ALA A 179 -26.70 7.28 3.33
CA ALA A 179 -25.74 7.26 2.23
C ALA A 179 -24.38 6.69 2.68
N ASN A 180 -23.72 5.94 1.80
CA ASN A 180 -22.46 5.27 2.06
C ASN A 180 -21.29 6.27 2.09
N GLN A 181 -20.56 6.34 3.22
CA GLN A 181 -19.37 7.19 3.33
C GLN A 181 -18.09 6.41 3.03
N PHE A 182 -17.37 6.82 2.00
CA PHE A 182 -15.99 6.37 1.76
C PHE A 182 -14.99 7.27 2.47
N ALA A 183 -13.91 6.68 2.97
CA ALA A 183 -12.81 7.35 3.63
C ALA A 183 -11.46 6.80 3.16
N ARG A 184 -10.38 7.55 3.38
CA ARG A 184 -9.01 7.04 3.28
C ARG A 184 -8.39 6.81 4.67
N ILE A 185 -7.73 5.67 4.80
CA ILE A 185 -6.78 5.31 5.86
C ILE A 185 -5.36 5.19 5.28
N ASP A 186 -4.36 5.29 6.16
CA ASP A 186 -2.92 5.23 5.87
C ASP A 186 -2.43 6.27 4.84
N TRP A 187 -1.64 7.23 5.35
CA TRP A 187 -1.07 8.33 4.58
C TRP A 187 0.47 8.28 4.56
N GLY A 188 1.09 7.16 4.96
CA GLY A 188 2.56 7.04 4.99
C GLY A 188 3.25 7.14 3.63
N ASP A 189 2.50 6.99 2.53
CA ASP A 189 2.95 7.18 1.14
C ASP A 189 2.92 8.66 0.68
N ALA A 190 2.39 9.59 1.48
CA ALA A 190 2.25 10.99 1.12
C ALA A 190 3.59 11.65 0.77
N PHE A 191 3.51 12.74 0.00
CA PHE A 191 4.60 13.63 -0.41
C PHE A 191 5.74 12.99 -1.21
N ARG A 192 5.53 11.83 -1.81
CA ARG A 192 6.52 11.18 -2.67
C ARG A 192 6.82 12.02 -3.91
N HIS A 193 8.09 12.38 -4.10
CA HIS A 193 8.59 13.26 -5.16
C HIS A 193 7.78 14.55 -5.28
N PHE A 194 7.24 15.05 -4.17
CA PHE A 194 6.21 16.10 -4.12
C PHE A 194 6.57 17.37 -4.88
N ALA A 195 7.80 17.87 -4.72
CA ALA A 195 8.29 19.08 -5.39
C ALA A 195 9.07 18.79 -6.70
N SER A 196 9.20 17.53 -7.12
CA SER A 196 9.83 17.19 -8.39
C SER A 196 9.05 17.78 -9.57
N PRO A 197 9.70 18.42 -10.57
CA PRO A 197 9.01 18.99 -11.73
C PRO A 197 8.16 17.96 -12.48
N ASP A 198 8.67 16.73 -12.68
CA ASP A 198 7.98 15.68 -13.44
C ASP A 198 6.69 15.25 -12.73
N ASN A 199 6.71 15.15 -11.40
CA ASN A 199 5.58 14.77 -10.56
C ASN A 199 4.48 15.85 -10.45
N ASN A 200 4.68 17.00 -11.11
CA ASN A 200 3.75 18.11 -11.20
C ASN A 200 3.44 18.51 -12.67
N LYS A 201 3.83 17.69 -13.67
CA LYS A 201 3.38 17.85 -15.07
C LYS A 201 1.97 17.29 -15.27
N ASP A 202 1.76 16.04 -14.87
CA ASP A 202 0.44 15.40 -14.78
C ASP A 202 0.22 14.90 -13.34
N ILE A 203 -0.70 15.55 -12.63
CA ILE A 203 -1.03 15.21 -11.23
C ILE A 203 -1.76 13.86 -11.08
N LEU A 204 -2.18 13.21 -12.18
CA LEU A 204 -2.72 11.86 -12.19
C LEU A 204 -1.67 10.79 -12.56
N SER A 205 -0.55 11.19 -13.16
CA SER A 205 0.56 10.31 -13.58
C SER A 205 1.86 10.73 -12.87
N PRO A 206 2.05 10.36 -11.58
CA PRO A 206 3.26 10.69 -10.84
C PRO A 206 4.55 10.16 -11.47
N ALA A 207 5.66 10.83 -11.18
CA ALA A 207 6.98 10.50 -11.71
C ALA A 207 7.48 9.09 -11.33
N GLU A 208 6.95 8.46 -10.27
CA GLU A 208 7.22 7.04 -9.95
C GLU A 208 6.74 6.09 -11.08
N TYR A 209 5.85 6.52 -11.97
CA TYR A 209 5.31 5.73 -13.09
C TYR A 209 6.01 6.00 -14.43
N GLU A 210 6.92 6.97 -14.52
CA GLU A 210 7.62 7.30 -15.76
C GLU A 210 8.97 6.54 -15.87
N GLY A 211 9.44 6.35 -17.11
CA GLY A 211 10.67 5.63 -17.44
C GLY A 211 10.47 4.37 -18.29
N LEU A 212 11.35 4.19 -19.28
CA LEU A 212 11.29 3.15 -20.33
C LEU A 212 11.36 1.68 -19.83
N LEU A 213 11.61 1.45 -18.54
CA LEU A 213 11.79 0.11 -17.93
C LEU A 213 10.99 -0.05 -16.61
N ASN A 214 10.00 0.81 -16.36
CA ASN A 214 9.47 0.98 -15.00
C ASN A 214 8.19 0.15 -14.71
N ILE A 215 8.38 -1.09 -14.22
CA ILE A 215 7.33 -2.03 -13.78
C ILE A 215 6.42 -1.44 -12.67
N LYS A 216 6.83 -0.34 -12.01
CA LYS A 216 6.02 0.34 -10.98
C LYS A 216 4.77 1.01 -11.54
N LYS A 217 4.75 1.41 -12.81
CA LYS A 217 3.53 1.91 -13.48
C LYS A 217 2.41 0.87 -13.42
N TRP A 218 2.74 -0.36 -13.80
CA TRP A 218 1.82 -1.49 -13.79
C TRP A 218 1.40 -1.88 -12.37
N THR A 219 2.34 -1.98 -11.43
CA THR A 219 2.08 -2.47 -10.06
C THR A 219 1.51 -1.42 -9.09
N LYS A 220 1.43 -0.15 -9.47
CA LYS A 220 1.00 0.95 -8.57
C LYS A 220 0.05 2.00 -9.15
N GLY A 221 -0.34 1.92 -10.42
CA GLY A 221 -1.22 2.89 -11.10
C GLY A 221 -2.67 3.02 -10.61
N TYR A 222 -2.96 2.87 -9.31
CA TYR A 222 -4.31 2.74 -8.75
C TYR A 222 -5.25 3.93 -9.04
N ILE A 223 -4.73 5.12 -9.34
CA ILE A 223 -5.56 6.27 -9.76
C ILE A 223 -6.30 5.96 -11.07
N ASP A 224 -5.69 5.25 -12.03
CA ASP A 224 -6.35 4.93 -13.29
C ASP A 224 -7.56 4.00 -13.10
N ASN A 225 -7.55 3.12 -12.09
CA ASN A 225 -8.71 2.28 -11.74
C ASN A 225 -9.95 3.13 -11.39
N TYR A 226 -9.76 4.28 -10.75
CA TYR A 226 -10.86 5.20 -10.41
C TYR A 226 -11.35 6.04 -11.60
N ARG A 227 -10.57 6.19 -12.68
CA ARG A 227 -10.95 7.05 -13.82
C ARG A 227 -12.14 6.50 -14.62
N ASN A 228 -12.41 5.21 -14.52
CA ASN A 228 -13.58 4.56 -15.10
C ASN A 228 -14.87 4.81 -14.29
N ILE A 229 -14.78 5.43 -13.10
CA ILE A 229 -15.95 5.89 -12.36
C ILE A 229 -16.41 7.21 -12.98
N ARG A 230 -17.43 7.13 -13.84
CA ARG A 230 -18.05 8.28 -14.51
C ARG A 230 -18.42 9.38 -13.51
N GLY A 231 -18.16 10.62 -13.88
CA GLY A 231 -18.35 11.82 -13.04
C GLY A 231 -17.30 12.02 -11.93
N LEU A 232 -16.45 11.04 -11.61
CA LEU A 232 -15.49 11.16 -10.51
C LEU A 232 -14.39 12.21 -10.73
N PRO A 233 -13.77 12.34 -11.92
CA PRO A 233 -12.81 13.43 -12.19
C PRO A 233 -13.46 14.82 -12.03
N THR A 234 -14.66 14.98 -12.57
CA THR A 234 -15.48 16.20 -12.44
C THR A 234 -15.84 16.49 -10.98
N ALA A 235 -16.17 15.46 -10.19
CA ALA A 235 -16.45 15.61 -8.77
C ALA A 235 -15.20 16.02 -7.97
N ILE A 236 -14.01 15.48 -8.29
CA ILE A 236 -12.72 15.92 -7.72
C ILE A 236 -12.46 17.38 -8.07
N ALA A 237 -12.65 17.77 -9.34
CA ALA A 237 -12.49 19.15 -9.79
C ALA A 237 -13.43 20.12 -9.07
N ALA A 238 -14.70 19.73 -8.88
CA ALA A 238 -15.67 20.50 -8.11
C ALA A 238 -15.25 20.67 -6.64
N LYS A 239 -14.65 19.64 -6.00
CA LYS A 239 -14.11 19.78 -4.64
C LYS A 239 -12.92 20.72 -4.60
N GLY A 240 -12.03 20.66 -5.60
CA GLY A 240 -10.93 21.62 -5.75
C GLY A 240 -11.41 23.08 -5.81
N ARG A 241 -12.44 23.37 -6.62
CA ARG A 241 -13.02 24.73 -6.74
C ARG A 241 -13.63 25.21 -5.42
N VAL A 242 -14.48 24.40 -4.79
CA VAL A 242 -15.13 24.77 -3.52
C VAL A 242 -14.11 24.97 -2.38
N VAL A 243 -13.04 24.18 -2.35
CA VAL A 243 -11.95 24.35 -1.38
C VAL A 243 -11.13 25.62 -1.65
N LEU A 244 -10.88 25.95 -2.92
CA LEU A 244 -10.17 27.18 -3.32
C LEU A 244 -11.01 28.44 -3.02
N GLU A 245 -12.30 28.43 -3.36
CA GLU A 245 -13.26 29.49 -3.01
C GLU A 245 -13.31 29.76 -1.50
N ALA A 246 -13.25 28.70 -0.68
CA ALA A 246 -13.24 28.81 0.78
C ALA A 246 -11.97 29.47 1.35
N MET A 247 -10.88 29.57 0.58
CA MET A 247 -9.67 30.31 0.97
C MET A 247 -9.77 31.82 0.69
N GLY A 248 -10.81 32.28 -0.03
CA GLY A 248 -11.05 33.69 -0.31
C GLY A 248 -10.06 34.33 -1.28
N GLU A 249 -9.86 35.64 -1.15
CA GLU A 249 -9.07 36.46 -2.11
C GLU A 249 -7.55 36.19 -2.08
N LYS A 250 -7.04 35.49 -1.06
CA LYS A 250 -5.60 35.24 -0.85
C LYS A 250 -5.31 33.79 -0.47
N PRO A 251 -5.52 32.83 -1.39
CA PRO A 251 -5.31 31.42 -1.11
C PRO A 251 -3.87 31.06 -0.74
N GLU A 252 -2.89 31.83 -1.21
CA GLU A 252 -1.47 31.68 -0.87
C GLU A 252 -1.16 31.96 0.61
N ASP A 253 -1.77 33.00 1.20
CA ASP A 253 -1.60 33.36 2.61
C ASP A 253 -2.23 32.27 3.51
N VAL A 254 -3.45 31.83 3.17
CA VAL A 254 -4.18 30.78 3.91
C VAL A 254 -3.45 29.43 3.84
N MET A 255 -2.94 29.05 2.67
CA MET A 255 -2.18 27.81 2.50
C MET A 255 -0.85 27.86 3.28
N LEU A 256 -0.15 29.00 3.26
CA LEU A 256 1.08 29.18 4.01
C LEU A 256 0.84 29.05 5.53
N GLU A 257 -0.23 29.65 6.05
CA GLU A 257 -0.58 29.55 7.48
C GLU A 257 -0.90 28.10 7.89
N ILE A 258 -1.70 27.38 7.09
CA ILE A 258 -2.02 25.96 7.28
C ILE A 258 -0.73 25.12 7.39
N VAL A 259 0.20 25.31 6.46
CA VAL A 259 1.46 24.56 6.43
C VAL A 259 2.37 24.94 7.60
N GLN A 260 2.47 26.22 7.94
CA GLN A 260 3.29 26.70 9.07
C GLN A 260 2.80 26.14 10.42
N ILE A 261 1.48 26.03 10.62
CA ILE A 261 0.90 25.47 11.84
C ILE A 261 1.11 23.96 11.90
N ALA A 262 0.92 23.25 10.79
CA ALA A 262 1.18 21.81 10.73
C ALA A 262 2.65 21.48 11.02
N LEU A 263 3.61 22.22 10.44
CA LEU A 263 5.05 22.04 10.71
C LEU A 263 5.44 22.42 12.16
N GLY A 264 4.84 23.48 12.71
CA GLY A 264 5.09 23.92 14.09
C GLY A 264 4.56 22.97 15.18
N LYS A 265 3.62 22.07 14.83
CA LYS A 265 3.11 21.00 15.70
C LYS A 265 4.02 19.75 15.75
N ILE A 266 4.95 19.60 14.81
CA ILE A 266 5.87 18.45 14.78
C ILE A 266 6.90 18.57 15.92
N PRO A 267 7.15 17.50 16.72
CA PRO A 267 8.16 17.54 17.78
C PRO A 267 9.58 17.79 17.26
N VAL A 268 10.36 18.58 18.02
CA VAL A 268 11.75 18.96 17.70
C VAL A 268 12.70 17.77 17.48
N ASP A 269 12.43 16.66 18.16
CA ASP A 269 13.23 15.45 18.24
C ASP A 269 12.60 14.24 17.51
N LEU A 270 11.55 14.47 16.69
CA LEU A 270 10.88 13.40 15.94
C LEU A 270 11.78 12.72 14.89
N VAL A 271 12.57 13.52 14.17
CA VAL A 271 13.44 13.06 13.06
C VAL A 271 14.86 13.54 13.25
N ASP A 272 15.81 12.62 13.05
CA ASP A 272 17.24 12.90 13.08
C ASP A 272 17.76 13.43 11.73
N GLN A 273 19.04 13.82 11.71
CA GLN A 273 19.67 14.46 10.55
C GLN A 273 19.78 13.52 9.33
N GLU A 274 19.91 12.21 9.57
CA GLU A 274 19.90 11.19 8.51
C GLU A 274 18.51 11.12 7.86
N THR A 275 17.46 11.01 8.68
CA THR A 275 16.07 10.99 8.22
C THR A 275 15.69 12.27 7.48
N LYS A 276 16.15 13.45 7.92
CA LYS A 276 15.94 14.72 7.18
C LYS A 276 16.58 14.72 5.81
N THR A 277 17.75 14.10 5.68
CA THR A 277 18.46 13.98 4.39
C THR A 277 17.69 13.05 3.45
N GLU A 278 17.24 11.89 3.95
CA GLU A 278 16.37 10.97 3.20
C GLU A 278 15.05 11.65 2.78
N LEU A 279 14.44 12.41 3.69
CA LEU A 279 13.20 13.14 3.43
C LEU A 279 13.40 14.26 2.39
N ALA A 280 14.51 14.99 2.39
CA ALA A 280 14.78 16.01 1.37
C ALA A 280 14.75 15.42 -0.05
N ASP A 281 15.40 14.27 -0.25
CA ASP A 281 15.43 13.56 -1.52
C ASP A 281 14.07 12.91 -1.86
N TYR A 282 13.38 12.35 -0.86
CA TYR A 282 12.04 11.77 -1.01
C TYR A 282 10.99 12.82 -1.41
N LEU A 283 11.06 14.02 -0.83
CA LEU A 283 10.17 15.15 -1.09
C LEU A 283 10.54 15.91 -2.37
N GLY A 284 11.82 15.91 -2.76
CA GLY A 284 12.37 16.81 -3.78
C GLY A 284 12.59 18.24 -3.28
N ILE A 285 12.85 18.43 -1.98
CA ILE A 285 12.98 19.74 -1.34
C ILE A 285 14.35 19.81 -0.62
N ASP A 286 15.37 20.35 -1.29
CA ASP A 286 16.74 20.44 -0.73
C ASP A 286 16.80 21.18 0.61
N ALA A 287 15.99 22.24 0.78
CA ALA A 287 15.91 23.01 2.02
C ALA A 287 15.42 22.20 3.24
N PHE A 288 14.86 21.01 3.02
CA PHE A 288 14.42 20.12 4.09
C PHE A 288 15.59 19.49 4.86
N ARG A 289 16.81 19.42 4.28
CA ARG A 289 17.98 18.82 4.97
C ARG A 289 18.31 19.54 6.28
N ASP A 290 18.17 20.86 6.33
CA ASP A 290 18.55 21.70 7.47
C ASP A 290 17.37 22.17 8.33
N VAL A 291 16.18 21.55 8.15
CA VAL A 291 14.95 21.97 8.82
C VAL A 291 14.92 21.59 10.31
N THR A 292 14.33 22.45 11.15
CA THR A 292 13.98 22.21 12.55
C THR A 292 12.50 22.48 12.77
N PHE A 293 11.87 21.69 13.66
CA PHE A 293 10.43 21.73 13.95
C PHE A 293 10.14 22.36 15.32
N GLY A 294 8.90 22.25 15.80
CA GLY A 294 8.42 22.91 17.02
C GLY A 294 8.20 24.42 16.83
N LYS A 295 7.65 25.09 17.84
CA LYS A 295 7.20 26.50 17.74
C LYS A 295 8.26 27.50 17.27
N ASP A 296 9.53 27.23 17.58
CA ASP A 296 10.69 28.10 17.26
C ASP A 296 11.56 27.52 16.13
N GLY A 297 11.02 26.58 15.32
CA GLY A 297 11.71 25.93 14.22
C GLY A 297 11.97 26.83 13.00
N ASN A 298 13.00 26.53 12.21
CA ASN A 298 13.42 27.32 11.05
C ASN A 298 12.66 26.99 9.74
N TYR A 299 11.52 26.31 9.82
CA TYR A 299 10.80 25.71 8.69
C TYR A 299 10.11 26.69 7.72
N ALA A 300 10.34 28.00 7.83
CA ALA A 300 9.62 29.03 7.08
C ALA A 300 9.77 28.89 5.55
N ASP A 301 10.96 28.53 5.05
CA ASP A 301 11.17 28.38 3.60
C ASP A 301 10.65 27.04 3.07
N VAL A 302 10.79 25.96 3.86
CA VAL A 302 10.12 24.67 3.60
C VAL A 302 8.60 24.86 3.54
N ALA A 303 8.03 25.65 4.44
CA ALA A 303 6.59 25.96 4.46
C ALA A 303 6.12 26.68 3.19
N LYS A 304 6.89 27.64 2.68
CA LYS A 304 6.58 28.33 1.40
C LYS A 304 6.58 27.35 0.22
N ILE A 305 7.59 26.48 0.13
CA ILE A 305 7.67 25.48 -0.95
C ILE A 305 6.48 24.53 -0.87
N PHE A 306 6.17 24.00 0.32
CA PHE A 306 4.98 23.17 0.51
C PHE A 306 3.69 23.88 0.12
N ALA A 307 3.47 25.11 0.59
CA ALA A 307 2.27 25.88 0.30
C ALA A 307 2.10 26.14 -1.21
N GLN A 308 3.18 26.51 -1.91
CA GLN A 308 3.19 26.71 -3.36
C GLN A 308 2.80 25.44 -4.12
N HIS A 309 3.40 24.30 -3.80
CA HIS A 309 3.08 23.04 -4.47
C HIS A 309 1.69 22.51 -4.11
N LEU A 310 1.23 22.63 -2.85
CA LEU A 310 -0.13 22.25 -2.45
C LEU A 310 -1.17 23.08 -3.21
N LEU A 311 -1.01 24.40 -3.25
CA LEU A 311 -1.92 25.30 -3.96
C LEU A 311 -1.89 25.06 -5.48
N ASN A 312 -0.71 24.86 -6.07
CA ASN A 312 -0.59 24.49 -7.48
C ASN A 312 -1.33 23.19 -7.79
N ARG A 313 -1.19 22.15 -6.96
CA ARG A 313 -1.88 20.87 -7.15
C ARG A 313 -3.39 21.01 -6.97
N ILE A 314 -3.87 21.81 -6.02
CA ILE A 314 -5.30 22.15 -5.92
C ILE A 314 -5.79 22.82 -7.21
N ASN A 315 -5.10 23.84 -7.71
CA ASN A 315 -5.44 24.51 -8.97
C ASN A 315 -5.50 23.52 -10.14
N MET A 316 -4.51 22.63 -10.25
CA MET A 316 -4.50 21.56 -11.26
C MET A 316 -5.67 20.57 -11.09
N THR A 317 -6.15 20.29 -9.87
CA THR A 317 -7.37 19.47 -9.72
C THR A 317 -8.62 20.13 -10.29
N THR A 318 -8.74 21.48 -10.24
CA THR A 318 -9.95 22.21 -10.66
C THR A 318 -10.27 22.11 -12.15
N ILE A 319 -9.25 21.76 -12.95
CA ILE A 319 -9.31 21.58 -14.40
C ILE A 319 -9.34 20.11 -14.83
N LEU A 320 -9.40 19.15 -13.89
CA LEU A 320 -9.56 17.74 -14.22
C LEU A 320 -10.90 17.52 -14.94
N GLN A 321 -10.82 16.81 -16.06
CA GLN A 321 -11.94 16.40 -16.88
C GLN A 321 -11.91 14.87 -17.03
N GLU A 322 -12.99 14.28 -17.51
CA GLU A 322 -12.96 12.88 -17.93
C GLU A 322 -11.92 12.70 -19.05
N LYS A 323 -11.34 11.50 -19.17
CA LYS A 323 -10.56 11.15 -20.38
C LYS A 323 -11.50 11.31 -21.57
N GLU A 324 -11.06 11.96 -22.65
CA GLU A 324 -11.81 12.01 -23.91
C GLU A 324 -11.97 10.60 -24.50
N GLN A 325 -12.98 9.86 -24.03
CA GLN A 325 -13.75 9.04 -24.96
C GLN A 325 -14.31 9.99 -26.01
N LYS A 326 -14.09 9.69 -27.29
CA LYS A 326 -14.35 10.61 -28.40
C LYS A 326 -15.85 10.94 -28.56
N GLN A 327 -16.37 11.92 -27.81
CA GLN A 327 -17.38 12.90 -28.26
C GLN A 327 -17.72 13.94 -27.18
N ASN A 328 -17.87 15.19 -27.61
CA ASN A 328 -18.22 16.35 -26.77
C ASN A 328 -19.66 16.27 -26.21
N VAL A 329 -19.84 16.19 -24.89
CA VAL A 329 -21.02 16.78 -24.21
C VAL A 329 -20.59 17.33 -22.83
N LYS A 330 -21.06 18.53 -22.48
CA LYS A 330 -20.88 19.15 -21.14
C LYS A 330 -21.91 18.60 -20.12
N PRO A 331 -21.68 18.73 -18.80
CA PRO A 331 -22.54 18.13 -17.77
C PRO A 331 -23.78 18.97 -17.39
N ASP A 332 -24.70 18.29 -16.68
CA ASP A 332 -25.91 18.72 -15.91
C ASP A 332 -27.26 18.36 -16.59
N GLU A 333 -28.40 18.10 -15.91
CA GLU A 333 -28.76 17.64 -14.54
C GLU A 333 -30.13 16.87 -14.62
N ASP A 334 -30.43 15.69 -14.06
CA ASP A 334 -29.68 14.64 -13.35
C ASP A 334 -30.39 13.25 -13.44
N MET A 335 -29.69 12.15 -13.12
CA MET A 335 -30.22 11.05 -12.28
C MET A 335 -29.16 10.33 -11.41
N TYR A 336 -27.87 10.70 -11.51
CA TYR A 336 -26.75 10.08 -10.81
C TYR A 336 -25.66 11.08 -10.41
N PHE A 337 -26.05 12.29 -9.99
CA PHE A 337 -25.21 13.07 -9.10
C PHE A 337 -24.90 12.23 -7.86
N SER A 338 -23.61 12.15 -7.51
CA SER A 338 -23.21 11.80 -6.14
C SER A 338 -24.06 12.61 -5.18
N VAL A 339 -24.66 12.00 -4.16
CA VAL A 339 -25.65 12.73 -3.36
C VAL A 339 -25.00 13.83 -2.53
N ILE A 340 -25.14 15.02 -3.10
CA ILE A 340 -25.03 16.28 -2.42
C ILE A 340 -26.28 16.37 -1.55
N PHE A 341 -26.10 16.28 -0.23
CA PHE A 341 -27.10 16.82 0.68
C PHE A 341 -27.16 18.34 0.48
N THR A 342 -28.11 18.80 -0.32
CA THR A 342 -28.73 20.10 -0.12
C THR A 342 -29.93 19.91 0.80
N SER A 343 -29.75 20.26 2.08
CA SER A 343 -30.79 20.58 3.09
C SER A 343 -32.12 19.80 3.12
N SER A 344 -32.32 19.05 4.21
CA SER A 344 -33.49 18.27 4.69
C SER A 344 -34.88 18.34 4.01
N PRO A 345 -35.60 17.19 3.96
CA PRO A 345 -37.01 17.13 3.59
C PRO A 345 -37.95 17.47 4.77
N SER A 346 -38.29 18.74 4.93
CA SER A 346 -39.46 19.14 5.73
C SER A 346 -39.97 20.51 5.29
N ASP A 347 -40.93 20.53 4.36
CA ASP A 347 -42.18 21.31 4.53
C ASP A 347 -43.08 21.13 3.31
N SER A 348 -44.00 20.18 3.42
CA SER A 348 -45.21 20.23 2.61
C SER A 348 -45.99 21.50 2.96
N LYS A 349 -46.13 22.41 1.97
CA LYS A 349 -46.90 23.68 2.00
C LYS A 349 -46.15 24.96 2.42
N SER A 350 -45.15 25.42 1.65
CA SER A 350 -45.05 26.83 1.18
C SER A 350 -43.89 27.02 0.19
N ALA A 351 -43.88 28.14 -0.53
CA ALA A 351 -42.98 28.50 -1.65
C ALA A 351 -43.12 27.59 -2.90
N SER A 352 -43.29 28.06 -4.14
CA SER A 352 -43.10 29.39 -4.76
C SER A 352 -41.65 29.91 -4.82
N ASN A 353 -40.71 29.01 -5.16
CA ASN A 353 -39.42 29.31 -5.80
C ASN A 353 -39.41 28.51 -7.12
N SER A 354 -39.33 29.04 -8.34
CA SER A 354 -39.01 30.39 -8.84
C SER A 354 -37.54 30.84 -8.73
N MET A 355 -36.61 29.90 -8.88
CA MET A 355 -35.26 30.05 -9.45
C MET A 355 -34.93 28.68 -10.09
N HIS A 356 -34.53 28.50 -11.35
CA HIS A 356 -34.02 29.47 -12.32
C HIS A 356 -34.62 29.33 -13.76
N ILE A 357 -35.73 28.62 -13.94
CA ILE A 357 -36.33 28.30 -15.26
C ILE A 357 -37.36 29.37 -15.72
N SER A 358 -36.95 30.64 -15.76
CA SER A 358 -37.86 31.76 -16.13
C SER A 358 -37.27 32.82 -17.06
N SER A 359 -36.11 32.58 -17.68
CA SER A 359 -35.40 33.55 -18.54
C SER A 359 -35.33 33.17 -20.04
N ILE A 360 -36.12 32.20 -20.52
CA ILE A 360 -36.16 31.77 -21.94
C ILE A 360 -37.54 32.07 -22.58
N ALA A 361 -38.46 32.73 -21.85
CA ALA A 361 -39.89 32.75 -22.20
C ALA A 361 -40.38 33.93 -23.07
N GLU A 362 -39.51 34.87 -23.48
CA GLU A 362 -39.92 36.12 -24.15
C GLU A 362 -39.92 36.09 -25.70
N GLU A 363 -39.10 35.27 -26.39
CA GLU A 363 -38.86 35.43 -27.84
C GLU A 363 -39.47 34.38 -28.79
N GLY A 364 -40.17 33.35 -28.30
CA GLY A 364 -40.85 32.38 -29.18
C GLY A 364 -39.91 31.41 -29.92
N VAL A 365 -38.77 31.07 -29.33
CA VAL A 365 -37.79 30.12 -29.89
C VAL A 365 -37.83 28.80 -29.11
N LEU A 366 -37.71 27.67 -29.82
CA LEU A 366 -37.42 26.37 -29.19
C LEU A 366 -35.90 26.21 -29.10
N THR A 367 -35.34 26.47 -27.92
CA THR A 367 -33.92 26.23 -27.64
C THR A 367 -33.67 24.77 -27.28
N VAL A 368 -32.47 24.29 -27.57
CA VAL A 368 -31.95 23.00 -27.10
C VAL A 368 -30.87 23.31 -26.08
N ASP A 369 -31.24 23.19 -24.80
CA ASP A 369 -30.31 23.35 -23.69
C ASP A 369 -29.61 22.02 -23.42
N SER A 370 -28.28 22.03 -23.32
CA SER A 370 -27.50 20.83 -23.00
C SER A 370 -27.48 20.48 -21.52
N GLU A 371 -27.89 21.41 -20.64
CA GLU A 371 -27.98 21.21 -19.19
C GLU A 371 -29.34 20.59 -18.78
N ILE A 372 -30.21 20.27 -19.76
CA ILE A 372 -31.55 19.70 -19.54
C ILE A 372 -31.65 18.30 -20.19
N PRO A 373 -32.06 17.25 -19.45
CA PRO A 373 -32.24 15.91 -20.00
C PRO A 373 -33.28 15.90 -21.12
N PHE A 374 -33.05 15.07 -22.15
CA PHE A 374 -33.93 14.93 -23.30
C PHE A 374 -35.44 14.80 -22.92
N PRO A 375 -35.86 13.99 -21.94
CA PRO A 375 -37.28 13.93 -21.57
C PRO A 375 -37.84 15.19 -20.92
N ALA A 376 -37.04 15.88 -20.10
CA ALA A 376 -37.46 17.14 -19.48
C ALA A 376 -37.61 18.23 -20.56
N LEU A 377 -36.64 18.32 -21.47
CA LEU A 377 -36.66 19.23 -22.62
C LEU A 377 -37.91 19.02 -23.49
N VAL A 378 -38.19 17.77 -23.89
CA VAL A 378 -39.32 17.43 -24.76
C VAL A 378 -40.68 17.63 -24.05
N ASN A 379 -40.79 17.27 -22.77
CA ASN A 379 -42.03 17.51 -22.00
C ASN A 379 -42.32 19.02 -21.85
N ASN A 380 -41.28 19.85 -21.65
CA ASN A 380 -41.43 21.31 -21.57
C ASN A 380 -42.00 21.89 -22.87
N TRP A 381 -41.67 21.32 -24.04
CA TRP A 381 -42.20 21.79 -25.33
C TRP A 381 -43.72 21.59 -25.50
N MET A 382 -44.34 20.70 -24.72
CA MET A 382 -45.81 20.59 -24.69
C MET A 382 -46.48 21.90 -24.23
N THR A 383 -45.81 22.71 -23.39
CA THR A 383 -46.31 24.01 -22.94
C THR A 383 -46.28 25.10 -24.02
N TYR A 384 -45.51 24.91 -25.09
CA TYR A 384 -45.37 25.87 -26.19
C TYR A 384 -46.29 25.59 -27.40
N LEU A 385 -47.01 24.46 -27.42
CA LEU A 385 -47.91 24.07 -28.51
C LEU A 385 -49.01 25.10 -28.81
N SER A 386 -49.51 25.81 -27.81
CA SER A 386 -50.48 26.90 -27.99
C SER A 386 -49.89 28.04 -28.83
N ARG A 387 -48.64 28.44 -28.56
CA ARG A 387 -47.89 29.45 -29.34
C ARG A 387 -47.50 28.93 -30.73
N ALA A 388 -47.30 27.61 -30.87
CA ALA A 388 -47.00 26.97 -32.16
C ALA A 388 -48.16 27.14 -33.17
N LYS A 389 -49.41 26.98 -32.72
CA LYS A 389 -50.61 27.15 -33.56
C LYS A 389 -50.91 28.62 -33.92
N GLU A 390 -50.30 29.57 -33.21
CA GLU A 390 -50.34 31.00 -33.58
C GLU A 390 -49.27 31.40 -34.61
N GLY A 391 -48.45 30.45 -35.10
CA GLY A 391 -47.38 30.71 -36.07
C GLY A 391 -46.16 31.44 -35.52
N LYS A 392 -46.05 31.56 -34.18
CA LYS A 392 -45.06 32.42 -33.49
C LYS A 392 -43.74 31.72 -33.14
N ILE A 393 -43.49 30.51 -33.64
CA ILE A 393 -42.26 29.74 -33.33
C ILE A 393 -41.28 29.77 -34.51
N ASP A 394 -40.04 30.21 -34.27
CA ASP A 394 -38.95 30.14 -35.26
C ASP A 394 -38.14 28.83 -35.14
N TYR A 395 -38.56 27.80 -35.86
CA TYR A 395 -37.85 26.52 -35.94
C TYR A 395 -36.48 26.63 -36.64
N GLN A 396 -36.17 27.75 -37.30
CA GLN A 396 -34.84 27.94 -37.91
C GLN A 396 -33.73 27.99 -36.87
N GLN A 397 -34.02 28.41 -35.63
CA GLN A 397 -33.06 28.47 -34.53
C GLN A 397 -32.90 27.16 -33.74
N LEU A 398 -33.80 26.18 -33.95
CA LEU A 398 -33.73 24.87 -33.29
C LEU A 398 -32.48 24.08 -33.76
N ASP A 399 -31.56 23.75 -32.84
CA ASP A 399 -30.43 22.88 -33.13
C ASP A 399 -30.87 21.40 -33.13
N ILE A 400 -31.19 20.91 -34.33
CA ILE A 400 -31.72 19.58 -34.55
C ILE A 400 -30.65 18.49 -34.38
N ASP A 401 -29.37 18.80 -34.64
CA ASP A 401 -28.30 17.83 -34.47
C ASP A 401 -27.94 17.70 -32.99
N LYS A 402 -27.93 18.81 -32.22
CA LYS A 402 -27.78 18.77 -30.76
C LYS A 402 -28.93 18.01 -30.07
N LEU A 403 -30.15 18.11 -30.58
CA LEU A 403 -31.28 17.32 -30.09
C LEU A 403 -31.06 15.80 -30.28
N ALA A 404 -30.45 15.39 -31.41
CA ALA A 404 -30.11 14.00 -31.65
C ALA A 404 -28.97 13.49 -30.74
N GLU A 405 -27.99 14.34 -30.43
CA GLU A 405 -26.95 14.03 -29.42
C GLU A 405 -27.56 13.79 -28.04
N LEU A 406 -28.47 14.66 -27.57
CA LEU A 406 -29.15 14.51 -26.27
C LEU A 406 -30.02 13.26 -26.21
N PHE A 407 -30.73 12.92 -27.31
CA PHE A 407 -31.48 11.67 -27.40
C PHE A 407 -30.56 10.44 -27.27
N ASN A 408 -29.48 10.40 -28.05
CA ASN A 408 -28.51 9.30 -28.03
C ASN A 408 -27.85 9.12 -26.66
N HIS A 409 -27.50 10.24 -26.01
CA HIS A 409 -26.96 10.24 -24.65
C HIS A 409 -27.95 9.61 -23.66
N TYR A 410 -29.23 9.98 -23.74
CA TYR A 410 -30.27 9.44 -22.86
C TYR A 410 -30.50 7.93 -23.08
N ILE A 411 -30.48 7.46 -24.34
CA ILE A 411 -30.57 6.03 -24.66
C ILE A 411 -29.38 5.24 -24.07
N ASP A 412 -28.16 5.75 -24.17
CA ASP A 412 -26.98 5.09 -23.58
C ASP A 412 -27.03 5.06 -22.04
N VAL A 413 -27.44 6.14 -21.38
CA VAL A 413 -27.63 6.18 -19.92
C VAL A 413 -28.61 5.11 -19.46
N ILE A 414 -29.74 4.93 -20.15
CA ILE A 414 -30.69 3.86 -19.81
C ILE A 414 -30.13 2.47 -20.13
N ALA A 415 -29.38 2.31 -21.23
CA ALA A 415 -28.72 1.04 -21.55
C ALA A 415 -27.74 0.62 -20.44
N GLN A 416 -26.97 1.57 -19.89
CA GLN A 416 -26.09 1.35 -18.74
C GLN A 416 -26.91 0.95 -17.48
N GLN A 417 -27.96 1.71 -17.15
CA GLN A 417 -28.79 1.43 -15.98
C GLN A 417 -29.48 0.06 -16.05
N ALA A 418 -30.01 -0.31 -17.22
CA ALA A 418 -30.68 -1.59 -17.43
C ALA A 418 -29.75 -2.79 -17.23
N GLU A 419 -28.47 -2.63 -17.55
CA GLU A 419 -27.43 -3.60 -17.26
C GLU A 419 -27.12 -3.68 -15.76
N ILE A 420 -26.89 -2.53 -15.12
CA ILE A 420 -26.53 -2.41 -13.69
C ILE A 420 -27.63 -2.94 -12.77
N CYS A 421 -28.89 -2.64 -13.08
CA CYS A 421 -30.05 -3.09 -12.30
C CYS A 421 -30.60 -4.46 -12.76
N ASN A 422 -29.96 -5.07 -13.77
CA ASN A 422 -30.42 -6.30 -14.43
C ASN A 422 -31.92 -6.27 -14.81
N PHE A 423 -32.37 -5.19 -15.46
CA PHE A 423 -33.74 -5.09 -15.98
C PHE A 423 -34.03 -6.11 -17.11
N TRP A 424 -32.97 -6.71 -17.66
CA TRP A 424 -33.01 -7.86 -18.57
C TRP A 424 -33.41 -9.17 -17.90
N GLN A 425 -33.33 -9.25 -16.56
CA GLN A 425 -33.51 -10.48 -15.80
C GLN A 425 -32.59 -11.61 -16.28
N HIS A 426 -31.39 -11.26 -16.72
CA HIS A 426 -30.38 -12.20 -17.19
C HIS A 426 -29.93 -13.11 -16.05
N ASP A 427 -29.84 -14.41 -16.32
CA ASP A 427 -29.42 -15.44 -15.38
C ASP A 427 -27.88 -15.50 -15.33
N PRO A 428 -27.24 -15.23 -14.16
CA PRO A 428 -25.78 -15.26 -13.99
C PRO A 428 -25.11 -16.58 -14.40
N LEU A 429 -25.88 -17.68 -14.43
CA LEU A 429 -25.40 -19.01 -14.80
C LEU A 429 -25.38 -19.26 -16.31
N THR A 430 -25.89 -18.32 -17.11
CA THR A 430 -25.98 -18.42 -18.56
C THR A 430 -25.05 -17.42 -19.24
N SER A 431 -24.46 -17.80 -20.38
CA SER A 431 -23.72 -16.87 -21.24
C SER A 431 -24.62 -16.17 -22.27
N ASP A 432 -25.89 -16.56 -22.35
CA ASP A 432 -26.72 -16.34 -23.53
C ASP A 432 -27.79 -15.30 -23.25
N ASN A 433 -28.02 -14.39 -24.21
CA ASN A 433 -29.03 -13.35 -24.07
C ASN A 433 -30.47 -13.89 -24.21
N MET A 434 -31.43 -13.11 -23.72
CA MET A 434 -32.85 -13.45 -23.72
C MET A 434 -33.43 -13.70 -25.13
N LEU A 435 -32.76 -13.21 -26.18
CA LEU A 435 -33.23 -13.31 -27.58
C LEU A 435 -32.86 -14.65 -28.24
N VAL A 436 -31.92 -15.42 -27.69
CA VAL A 436 -31.47 -16.72 -28.24
C VAL A 436 -32.63 -17.70 -28.43
N LYS A 437 -33.60 -17.72 -27.50
CA LYS A 437 -34.80 -18.58 -27.58
C LYS A 437 -35.72 -18.26 -28.77
N TYR A 438 -35.58 -17.07 -29.35
CA TYR A 438 -36.41 -16.54 -30.43
C TYR A 438 -35.65 -16.47 -31.76
N TYR A 439 -34.40 -16.95 -31.79
CA TYR A 439 -33.57 -17.00 -32.98
C TYR A 439 -33.75 -18.33 -33.72
N ALA A 440 -34.24 -18.25 -34.95
CA ALA A 440 -34.46 -19.40 -35.84
C ALA A 440 -33.55 -19.36 -37.09
N GLY A 441 -32.43 -18.62 -37.01
CA GLY A 441 -31.47 -18.47 -38.11
C GLY A 441 -30.32 -19.49 -38.07
N ASP A 442 -29.48 -19.42 -39.08
CA ASP A 442 -28.36 -20.31 -39.41
C ASP A 442 -26.98 -19.74 -39.01
N ASN A 443 -26.96 -18.59 -38.34
CA ASN A 443 -25.76 -17.79 -38.02
C ASN A 443 -25.05 -17.22 -39.26
N GLU A 444 -25.79 -16.94 -40.33
CA GLU A 444 -25.30 -16.13 -41.45
C GLU A 444 -25.08 -14.66 -41.07
N LEU A 445 -24.41 -13.95 -41.98
CA LEU A 445 -24.05 -12.54 -41.88
C LEU A 445 -25.15 -11.71 -42.57
N ASP A 446 -25.85 -10.84 -41.84
CA ASP A 446 -26.84 -9.92 -42.42
C ASP A 446 -26.47 -8.48 -42.07
N MET A 447 -26.41 -7.61 -43.09
CA MET A 447 -25.95 -6.22 -42.99
C MET A 447 -24.65 -6.05 -42.17
N GLY A 448 -23.69 -6.97 -42.37
CA GLY A 448 -22.37 -6.92 -41.76
C GLY A 448 -22.28 -7.37 -40.29
N HIS A 449 -23.36 -7.95 -39.74
CA HIS A 449 -23.38 -8.52 -38.39
C HIS A 449 -23.90 -9.96 -38.42
N ALA A 450 -23.22 -10.88 -37.71
CA ALA A 450 -23.73 -12.22 -37.45
C ALA A 450 -24.47 -12.25 -36.10
N PHE A 451 -25.37 -13.22 -35.91
CA PHE A 451 -25.96 -13.47 -34.59
C PHE A 451 -24.90 -14.14 -33.69
N VAL A 452 -24.59 -13.50 -32.56
CA VAL A 452 -23.71 -14.02 -31.51
C VAL A 452 -24.55 -14.15 -30.23
N PRO A 453 -24.85 -15.38 -29.76
CA PRO A 453 -25.77 -15.60 -28.63
C PRO A 453 -25.38 -14.87 -27.34
N GLN A 454 -24.10 -14.51 -27.20
CA GLN A 454 -23.53 -13.85 -26.03
C GLN A 454 -23.58 -12.31 -26.07
N TYR A 455 -24.10 -11.64 -27.12
CA TYR A 455 -24.26 -10.17 -27.09
C TYR A 455 -25.12 -9.74 -25.91
N ARG A 456 -24.68 -8.76 -25.11
CA ARG A 456 -25.48 -8.22 -24.00
C ARG A 456 -26.66 -7.41 -24.53
N GLU A 457 -27.82 -7.53 -23.89
CA GLU A 457 -29.06 -6.84 -24.30
C GLU A 457 -28.86 -5.33 -24.41
N SER A 458 -28.13 -4.71 -23.47
CA SER A 458 -27.79 -3.28 -23.53
C SER A 458 -26.96 -2.89 -24.76
N THR A 459 -26.11 -3.78 -25.27
CA THR A 459 -25.35 -3.57 -26.52
C THR A 459 -26.31 -3.60 -27.72
N ILE A 460 -27.17 -4.62 -27.80
CA ILE A 460 -28.18 -4.78 -28.86
C ILE A 460 -29.16 -3.59 -28.85
N LEU A 461 -29.54 -3.10 -27.65
CA LEU A 461 -30.41 -1.94 -27.47
C LEU A 461 -29.80 -0.66 -28.06
N ARG A 462 -28.52 -0.38 -27.79
CA ARG A 462 -27.80 0.77 -28.37
C ARG A 462 -27.87 0.73 -29.90
N TYR A 463 -27.56 -0.41 -30.50
CA TYR A 463 -27.63 -0.59 -31.95
C TYR A 463 -29.01 -0.39 -32.56
N LEU A 464 -30.10 -0.73 -31.85
CA LEU A 464 -31.45 -0.66 -32.41
C LEU A 464 -32.14 0.68 -32.13
N PHE A 465 -31.85 1.33 -30.99
CA PHE A 465 -32.61 2.51 -30.52
C PHE A 465 -31.81 3.82 -30.55
N MET A 466 -30.49 3.81 -30.77
CA MET A 466 -29.74 5.03 -31.07
C MET A 466 -30.07 5.54 -32.48
N PHE A 467 -30.07 6.86 -32.62
CA PHE A 467 -30.39 7.60 -33.82
C PHE A 467 -29.13 8.04 -34.55
N ASN A 468 -29.06 7.87 -35.87
CA ASN A 468 -27.93 8.33 -36.68
C ASN A 468 -28.18 9.76 -37.18
N PRO A 469 -27.48 10.79 -36.67
CA PRO A 469 -27.70 12.18 -37.09
C PRO A 469 -27.25 12.45 -38.53
N LYS A 470 -26.42 11.59 -39.14
CA LYS A 470 -25.96 11.78 -40.54
C LYS A 470 -27.00 11.34 -41.55
N THR A 471 -27.64 10.20 -41.32
CA THR A 471 -28.71 9.65 -42.20
C THR A 471 -30.10 10.13 -41.80
N TRP A 472 -30.27 10.62 -40.57
CA TRP A 472 -31.55 10.92 -39.95
C TRP A 472 -32.51 9.71 -39.89
N SER A 473 -31.94 8.55 -39.59
CA SER A 473 -32.66 7.28 -39.37
C SER A 473 -32.20 6.59 -38.09
N THR A 474 -32.94 5.59 -37.62
CA THR A 474 -32.39 4.61 -36.65
C THR A 474 -31.33 3.74 -37.33
N ASN A 475 -30.40 3.23 -36.53
CA ASN A 475 -29.45 2.20 -36.96
C ASN A 475 -30.17 0.85 -37.21
N ARG A 476 -29.47 -0.10 -37.83
CA ARG A 476 -29.99 -1.42 -38.22
C ARG A 476 -29.08 -2.54 -37.73
N LEU A 477 -29.64 -3.49 -36.96
CA LEU A 477 -28.94 -4.71 -36.52
C LEU A 477 -29.75 -5.95 -36.92
N ARG A 478 -29.75 -6.24 -38.22
CA ARG A 478 -30.68 -7.20 -38.84
C ARG A 478 -30.64 -8.62 -38.28
N ALA A 479 -29.45 -9.08 -37.85
CA ALA A 479 -29.29 -10.39 -37.21
C ALA A 479 -30.23 -10.59 -36.00
N TYR A 480 -30.67 -9.50 -35.34
CA TYR A 480 -31.52 -9.53 -34.16
C TYR A 480 -32.98 -9.12 -34.41
N GLU A 481 -33.28 -8.39 -35.50
CA GLU A 481 -34.62 -7.80 -35.72
C GLU A 481 -35.76 -8.82 -35.65
N LYS A 482 -35.58 -10.03 -36.21
CA LYS A 482 -36.59 -11.11 -36.16
C LYS A 482 -36.81 -11.64 -34.74
N ALA A 483 -35.73 -11.92 -34.01
CA ALA A 483 -35.80 -12.42 -32.64
C ALA A 483 -36.41 -11.37 -31.68
N VAL A 484 -36.07 -10.10 -31.88
CA VAL A 484 -36.66 -8.95 -31.16
C VAL A 484 -38.15 -8.80 -31.46
N ALA A 485 -38.57 -8.98 -32.71
CA ALA A 485 -39.99 -8.91 -33.08
C ALA A 485 -40.82 -10.01 -32.38
N GLU A 486 -40.32 -11.24 -32.36
CA GLU A 486 -40.99 -12.37 -31.71
C GLU A 486 -40.98 -12.25 -30.18
N TYR A 487 -39.85 -11.85 -29.58
CA TYR A 487 -39.78 -11.53 -28.14
C TYR A 487 -40.84 -10.49 -27.75
N ASN A 488 -40.97 -9.41 -28.53
CA ASN A 488 -41.93 -8.32 -28.31
C ASN A 488 -43.40 -8.69 -28.54
N HIS A 489 -43.67 -9.82 -29.20
CA HIS A 489 -45.02 -10.37 -29.38
C HIS A 489 -45.44 -11.16 -28.13
N GLN A 490 -44.49 -11.90 -27.53
CA GLN A 490 -44.75 -12.75 -26.36
C GLN A 490 -44.60 -12.00 -25.02
N ASN A 491 -43.85 -10.90 -24.98
CA ASN A 491 -43.51 -10.16 -23.75
C ASN A 491 -43.95 -8.69 -23.81
N ALA A 492 -45.27 -8.46 -23.86
CA ALA A 492 -45.87 -7.14 -24.11
C ALA A 492 -45.56 -6.07 -23.03
N ASP A 493 -45.44 -6.48 -21.76
CA ASP A 493 -45.15 -5.58 -20.62
C ASP A 493 -43.66 -5.55 -20.23
N SER A 494 -42.77 -6.02 -21.11
CA SER A 494 -41.33 -6.07 -20.85
C SER A 494 -40.67 -4.69 -20.90
N PHE A 495 -39.60 -4.52 -20.12
CA PHE A 495 -38.75 -3.33 -20.16
C PHE A 495 -38.24 -3.02 -21.57
N TRP A 496 -37.85 -4.05 -22.34
CA TRP A 496 -37.44 -3.90 -23.74
C TRP A 496 -38.56 -3.32 -24.62
N LYS A 497 -39.81 -3.78 -24.46
CA LYS A 497 -40.96 -3.27 -25.22
C LYS A 497 -41.23 -1.80 -24.91
N THR A 498 -41.18 -1.42 -23.64
CA THR A 498 -41.34 -0.03 -23.20
C THR A 498 -40.21 0.87 -23.72
N MET A 499 -38.96 0.39 -23.70
CA MET A 499 -37.82 1.09 -24.30
C MET A 499 -37.97 1.31 -25.80
N MET A 500 -38.45 0.29 -26.53
CA MET A 500 -38.74 0.41 -27.96
C MET A 500 -39.83 1.45 -28.23
N GLN A 501 -40.90 1.46 -27.44
CA GLN A 501 -41.98 2.45 -27.56
C GLN A 501 -41.47 3.88 -27.28
N PHE A 502 -40.69 4.06 -26.21
CA PHE A 502 -40.05 5.33 -25.89
C PHE A 502 -39.15 5.84 -27.03
N SER A 503 -38.29 4.99 -27.57
CA SER A 503 -37.40 5.34 -28.70
C SER A 503 -38.20 5.74 -29.95
N VAL A 504 -39.19 4.94 -30.35
CA VAL A 504 -40.04 5.23 -31.52
C VAL A 504 -40.74 6.58 -31.39
N GLN A 505 -41.31 6.89 -30.22
CA GLN A 505 -42.02 8.15 -30.02
C GLN A 505 -41.08 9.37 -29.92
N SER A 506 -39.89 9.19 -29.34
CA SER A 506 -38.83 10.20 -29.33
C SER A 506 -38.40 10.57 -30.76
N VAL A 507 -38.16 9.56 -31.60
CA VAL A 507 -37.79 9.75 -33.01
C VAL A 507 -38.93 10.40 -33.81
N ALA A 508 -40.19 10.06 -33.53
CA ALA A 508 -41.35 10.70 -34.17
C ALA A 508 -41.42 12.20 -33.88
N VAL A 509 -41.20 12.63 -32.63
CA VAL A 509 -41.12 14.05 -32.25
C VAL A 509 -39.97 14.75 -32.97
N MET A 510 -38.76 14.16 -32.98
CA MET A 510 -37.60 14.72 -33.65
C MET A 510 -37.81 14.87 -35.17
N GLN A 511 -38.43 13.88 -35.82
CA GLN A 511 -38.76 13.93 -37.24
C GLN A 511 -39.83 14.99 -37.56
N ALA A 512 -40.85 15.16 -36.71
CA ALA A 512 -41.85 16.21 -36.86
C ALA A 512 -41.22 17.61 -36.75
N LEU A 513 -40.34 17.84 -35.78
CA LEU A 513 -39.59 19.09 -35.64
C LEU A 513 -38.70 19.38 -36.85
N LYS A 514 -38.04 18.36 -37.42
CA LYS A 514 -37.27 18.49 -38.67
C LYS A 514 -38.14 18.83 -39.87
N ALA A 515 -39.32 18.22 -39.99
CA ALA A 515 -40.28 18.55 -41.04
C ALA A 515 -40.78 20.00 -40.91
N LEU A 516 -41.09 20.47 -39.70
CA LEU A 516 -41.49 21.87 -39.43
C LEU A 516 -40.36 22.86 -39.77
N LYS A 517 -39.11 22.58 -39.37
CA LYS A 517 -37.94 23.39 -39.74
C LYS A 517 -37.78 23.50 -41.26
N ASN A 518 -37.91 22.39 -41.98
CA ASN A 518 -37.82 22.35 -43.44
C ASN A 518 -38.96 23.12 -44.10
N GLN A 519 -40.21 22.91 -43.66
CA GLN A 519 -41.38 23.59 -44.22
C GLN A 519 -41.33 25.10 -44.01
N GLN A 520 -40.90 25.55 -42.83
CA GLN A 520 -40.72 26.98 -42.55
C GLN A 520 -39.57 27.59 -43.36
N ALA A 521 -38.51 26.83 -43.66
CA ALA A 521 -37.44 27.27 -44.55
C ALA A 521 -37.91 27.38 -46.01
N VAL A 522 -38.80 26.49 -46.48
CA VAL A 522 -39.46 26.59 -47.78
C VAL A 522 -40.38 27.82 -47.80
N GLN A 523 -41.23 28.02 -46.80
CA GLN A 523 -42.12 29.18 -46.69
C GLN A 523 -41.36 30.52 -46.70
N LYS A 524 -40.21 30.60 -46.02
CA LYS A 524 -39.33 31.79 -46.02
C LYS A 524 -38.67 32.07 -47.39
N LYS A 525 -38.51 31.05 -48.26
CA LYS A 525 -37.85 31.18 -49.58
C LYS A 525 -38.82 31.25 -50.77
N HIS A 526 -39.96 30.57 -50.66
CA HIS A 526 -40.96 30.37 -51.69
C HIS A 526 -42.37 30.44 -51.07
N PRO A 527 -42.86 31.64 -50.72
CA PRO A 527 -44.21 31.82 -50.16
C PRO A 527 -45.31 31.20 -51.05
N GLU A 528 -45.11 31.22 -52.37
CA GLU A 528 -46.00 30.66 -53.38
C GLU A 528 -46.11 29.13 -53.39
N LEU A 529 -45.17 28.42 -52.73
CA LEU A 529 -45.18 26.96 -52.60
C LEU A 529 -45.65 26.48 -51.21
N SER A 530 -45.96 27.40 -50.30
CA SER A 530 -46.33 27.06 -48.92
C SER A 530 -47.84 26.93 -48.74
N SER A 531 -48.29 25.78 -48.21
CA SER A 531 -49.68 25.59 -47.76
C SER A 531 -49.77 25.68 -46.24
N GLU A 532 -50.70 26.50 -45.75
CA GLU A 532 -51.04 26.56 -44.31
C GLU A 532 -51.61 25.22 -43.82
N GLU A 533 -52.33 24.47 -44.68
CA GLU A 533 -52.85 23.14 -44.35
C GLU A 533 -51.70 22.14 -44.10
N GLN A 534 -50.61 22.23 -44.86
CA GLN A 534 -49.42 21.40 -44.64
C GLN A 534 -48.71 21.75 -43.32
N MET A 535 -48.61 23.05 -42.99
CA MET A 535 -48.05 23.46 -41.70
C MET A 535 -48.93 23.00 -40.52
N GLY A 536 -50.26 23.14 -40.64
CA GLY A 536 -51.22 22.64 -39.67
C GLY A 536 -51.11 21.13 -39.44
N ALA A 537 -51.05 20.34 -40.52
CA ALA A 537 -50.90 18.89 -40.43
C ALA A 537 -49.59 18.45 -39.74
N LEU A 538 -48.48 19.18 -39.96
CA LEU A 538 -47.21 18.93 -39.27
C LEU A 538 -47.27 19.30 -37.78
N LEU A 539 -47.98 20.38 -37.43
CA LEU A 539 -48.19 20.80 -36.04
C LEU A 539 -49.07 19.82 -35.26
N ASP A 540 -50.15 19.32 -35.87
CA ASP A 540 -51.00 18.29 -35.27
C ASP A 540 -50.23 16.95 -35.12
N GLY A 541 -49.34 16.64 -36.07
CA GLY A 541 -48.39 15.53 -35.97
C GLY A 541 -47.43 15.68 -34.79
N LEU A 542 -46.86 16.87 -34.57
CA LEU A 542 -46.02 17.17 -33.41
C LEU A 542 -46.80 17.08 -32.09
N GLU A 543 -48.01 17.64 -32.03
CA GLU A 543 -48.88 17.58 -30.84
C GLU A 543 -49.21 16.12 -30.47
N LYS A 544 -49.51 15.28 -31.47
CA LYS A 544 -49.70 13.84 -31.28
C LYS A 544 -48.42 13.18 -30.76
N GLY A 545 -47.28 13.41 -31.41
CA GLY A 545 -45.99 12.83 -31.03
C GLY A 545 -45.58 13.19 -29.60
N LEU A 546 -45.76 14.46 -29.18
CA LEU A 546 -45.46 14.90 -27.82
C LEU A 546 -46.34 14.20 -26.77
N ARG A 547 -47.65 13.99 -27.05
CA ARG A 547 -48.52 13.23 -26.14
C ARG A 547 -48.11 11.77 -26.02
N GLU A 548 -47.83 11.11 -27.15
CA GLU A 548 -47.42 9.71 -27.16
C GLU A 548 -46.03 9.53 -26.53
N PHE A 549 -45.13 10.50 -26.69
CA PHE A 549 -43.85 10.58 -26.00
C PHE A 549 -44.02 10.66 -24.47
N THR A 550 -44.81 11.61 -23.95
CA THR A 550 -45.00 11.77 -22.50
C THR A 550 -45.57 10.50 -21.87
N GLN A 551 -46.53 9.84 -22.54
CA GLN A 551 -47.07 8.55 -22.08
C GLN A 551 -46.01 7.44 -22.04
N ALA A 552 -45.18 7.31 -23.09
CA ALA A 552 -44.10 6.32 -23.14
C ALA A 552 -43.01 6.61 -22.08
N ASN A 553 -42.67 7.89 -21.87
CA ASN A 553 -41.73 8.33 -20.85
C ASN A 553 -42.23 8.01 -19.44
N GLU A 554 -43.50 8.29 -19.13
CA GLU A 554 -44.11 7.91 -17.85
C GLU A 554 -44.10 6.40 -17.60
N GLN A 555 -44.36 5.59 -18.63
CA GLN A 555 -44.30 4.13 -18.52
C GLN A 555 -42.87 3.66 -18.23
N LEU A 556 -41.90 4.20 -18.96
CA LEU A 556 -40.48 3.91 -18.74
C LEU A 556 -40.03 4.29 -17.32
N SER A 557 -40.33 5.51 -16.86
CA SER A 557 -39.97 5.98 -15.51
C SER A 557 -40.56 5.12 -14.39
N LYS A 558 -41.69 4.43 -14.62
CA LYS A 558 -42.28 3.49 -13.64
C LYS A 558 -41.47 2.20 -13.51
N LEU A 559 -40.76 1.78 -14.57
CA LEU A 559 -39.93 0.57 -14.62
C LEU A 559 -38.48 0.80 -14.15
N LEU A 560 -37.94 2.02 -14.29
CA LEU A 560 -36.57 2.39 -13.89
C LEU A 560 -36.31 2.41 -12.36
N LYS A 561 -37.12 1.71 -11.56
CA LYS A 561 -36.95 1.63 -10.10
C LYS A 561 -35.84 0.64 -9.75
N PRO A 562 -34.89 0.98 -8.85
CA PRO A 562 -33.80 0.10 -8.50
C PRO A 562 -34.29 -1.19 -7.82
N SER A 563 -33.88 -2.32 -8.37
CA SER A 563 -34.01 -3.68 -7.82
C SER A 563 -32.81 -4.00 -6.92
N THR A 564 -33.04 -4.72 -5.82
CA THR A 564 -31.99 -5.14 -4.88
C THR A 564 -31.25 -6.41 -5.34
N GLY A 565 -30.96 -6.52 -6.64
CA GLY A 565 -30.29 -7.69 -7.23
C GLY A 565 -28.77 -7.58 -7.22
N GLU A 566 -28.08 -8.72 -7.23
CA GLU A 566 -26.62 -8.75 -7.44
C GLU A 566 -26.29 -8.27 -8.87
N THR A 567 -25.50 -7.22 -9.00
CA THR A 567 -25.13 -6.69 -10.32
C THR A 567 -23.99 -7.48 -10.94
N LEU A 568 -24.24 -8.02 -12.13
CA LEU A 568 -23.30 -8.80 -12.90
C LEU A 568 -22.24 -7.94 -13.59
N THR A 569 -21.08 -8.54 -13.85
CA THR A 569 -19.95 -7.92 -14.57
C THR A 569 -19.23 -8.96 -15.41
N PHE A 570 -18.72 -8.53 -16.56
CA PHE A 570 -18.28 -9.42 -17.63
C PHE A 570 -16.94 -8.94 -18.21
N ASP A 571 -16.12 -9.87 -18.71
CA ASP A 571 -14.78 -9.61 -19.25
C ASP A 571 -14.76 -8.88 -20.63
N SER A 572 -15.93 -8.40 -21.07
CA SER A 572 -16.17 -7.77 -22.37
C SER A 572 -17.19 -6.63 -22.22
N HIS A 573 -16.97 -5.57 -22.97
CA HIS A 573 -17.85 -4.40 -23.01
C HIS A 573 -19.10 -4.62 -23.90
N ALA A 574 -19.16 -5.71 -24.66
CA ALA A 574 -20.22 -5.99 -25.63
C ALA A 574 -20.94 -7.33 -25.38
N PHE A 575 -20.23 -8.32 -24.81
CA PHE A 575 -20.66 -9.71 -24.67
C PHE A 575 -20.64 -10.20 -23.21
N TYR A 576 -21.52 -11.15 -22.93
CA TYR A 576 -21.44 -12.05 -21.78
C TYR A 576 -20.22 -12.99 -21.88
N PRO A 577 -19.82 -13.68 -20.79
CA PRO A 577 -18.58 -14.45 -20.76
C PRO A 577 -18.61 -15.62 -21.76
N ILE A 578 -17.75 -15.56 -22.78
CA ILE A 578 -17.65 -16.60 -23.80
C ILE A 578 -16.56 -17.59 -23.38
N SER A 579 -16.90 -18.86 -23.17
CA SER A 579 -15.91 -19.91 -22.84
C SER A 579 -15.01 -20.25 -24.03
N ASP A 580 -13.82 -20.82 -23.79
CA ASP A 580 -12.94 -21.26 -24.89
C ASP A 580 -13.62 -22.37 -25.73
N GLU A 581 -14.41 -23.26 -25.11
CA GLU A 581 -15.19 -24.28 -25.82
C GLU A 581 -16.27 -23.64 -26.70
N THR A 582 -16.92 -22.57 -26.23
CA THR A 582 -17.92 -21.83 -27.00
C THR A 582 -17.27 -21.10 -28.18
N LEU A 583 -16.14 -20.41 -27.97
CA LEU A 583 -15.37 -19.77 -29.05
C LEU A 583 -14.96 -20.79 -30.12
N GLN A 584 -14.48 -21.97 -29.71
CA GLN A 584 -14.06 -23.01 -30.65
C GLN A 584 -15.20 -23.56 -31.52
N LYS A 585 -16.46 -23.46 -31.07
CA LYS A 585 -17.66 -23.82 -31.85
C LYS A 585 -18.15 -22.70 -32.79
N MET A 586 -17.69 -21.46 -32.63
CA MET A 586 -18.14 -20.34 -33.47
C MET A 586 -17.61 -20.43 -34.90
N ASN A 587 -18.43 -19.94 -35.83
CA ASN A 587 -18.04 -19.80 -37.23
C ASN A 587 -17.20 -18.52 -37.44
N GLY A 588 -16.56 -18.39 -38.60
CA GLY A 588 -15.69 -17.24 -38.89
C GLY A 588 -16.42 -15.89 -38.87
N VAL A 589 -17.70 -15.83 -39.26
CA VAL A 589 -18.45 -14.56 -39.26
C VAL A 589 -18.88 -14.10 -37.87
N GLN A 590 -19.11 -15.03 -36.94
CA GLN A 590 -19.32 -14.74 -35.52
C GLN A 590 -18.04 -14.23 -34.88
N LEU A 591 -16.90 -14.91 -35.09
CA LEU A 591 -15.60 -14.47 -34.58
C LEU A 591 -15.21 -13.09 -35.13
N ALA A 592 -15.42 -12.85 -36.43
CA ALA A 592 -15.23 -11.54 -37.04
C ALA A 592 -16.17 -10.46 -36.46
N THR A 593 -17.44 -10.80 -36.22
CA THR A 593 -18.39 -9.88 -35.57
C THR A 593 -17.94 -9.51 -34.15
N ILE A 594 -17.46 -10.47 -33.36
CA ILE A 594 -16.89 -10.22 -32.02
C ILE A 594 -15.66 -9.32 -32.12
N CYS A 595 -14.71 -9.63 -33.00
CA CYS A 595 -13.49 -8.84 -33.12
C CYS A 595 -13.75 -7.39 -33.55
N LEU A 596 -14.70 -7.15 -34.47
CA LEU A 596 -15.08 -5.80 -34.90
C LEU A 596 -15.87 -5.02 -33.85
N GLU A 597 -16.48 -5.71 -32.88
CA GLU A 597 -17.06 -5.08 -31.71
C GLU A 597 -15.98 -4.68 -30.70
N GLU A 598 -15.13 -5.64 -30.34
CA GLU A 598 -14.08 -5.47 -29.32
C GLU A 598 -12.95 -4.51 -29.71
N ILE A 599 -12.70 -4.28 -31.01
CA ILE A 599 -11.54 -3.50 -31.49
C ILE A 599 -11.57 -2.01 -31.07
N ASP A 600 -12.73 -1.46 -30.69
CA ASP A 600 -12.81 -0.08 -30.20
C ASP A 600 -12.27 0.08 -28.78
N ASP A 601 -12.35 -0.97 -27.94
CA ASP A 601 -11.79 -1.06 -26.58
C ASP A 601 -10.74 -2.19 -26.49
N ALA A 602 -9.89 -2.28 -27.53
CA ALA A 602 -8.89 -3.33 -27.67
C ALA A 602 -7.91 -3.42 -26.49
N ASP A 603 -7.62 -2.30 -25.83
CA ASP A 603 -6.71 -2.24 -24.69
C ASP A 603 -7.24 -3.02 -23.48
N SER A 604 -8.57 -2.98 -23.28
CA SER A 604 -9.29 -3.65 -22.18
C SER A 604 -9.79 -5.06 -22.55
N SER A 605 -9.89 -5.39 -23.84
CA SER A 605 -10.55 -6.61 -24.31
C SER A 605 -9.71 -7.88 -24.20
N PHE A 606 -9.88 -8.63 -23.10
CA PHE A 606 -9.29 -9.96 -22.97
C PHE A 606 -9.91 -10.99 -23.93
N LEU A 607 -11.17 -10.79 -24.34
CA LEU A 607 -11.86 -11.63 -25.33
C LEU A 607 -11.19 -11.54 -26.71
N LEU A 608 -10.87 -10.33 -27.17
CA LEU A 608 -10.15 -10.11 -28.43
C LEU A 608 -8.77 -10.76 -28.41
N PHE A 609 -8.02 -10.64 -27.30
CA PHE A 609 -6.73 -11.32 -27.15
C PHE A 609 -6.85 -12.85 -27.25
N ARG A 610 -7.90 -13.44 -26.66
CA ARG A 610 -8.15 -14.89 -26.74
C ARG A 610 -8.41 -15.38 -28.16
N ILE A 611 -9.09 -14.58 -28.99
CA ILE A 611 -9.32 -14.90 -30.41
C ILE A 611 -8.03 -14.72 -31.23
N LEU A 612 -7.28 -13.64 -31.02
CA LEU A 612 -6.07 -13.35 -31.78
C LEU A 612 -4.90 -14.30 -31.45
N LYS A 613 -4.77 -14.74 -30.19
CA LYS A 613 -3.69 -15.66 -29.78
C LYS A 613 -3.85 -17.09 -30.32
N ASP A 614 -5.08 -17.49 -30.60
CA ASP A 614 -5.43 -18.84 -31.04
C ASP A 614 -5.37 -18.93 -32.57
N ASN A 615 -4.51 -19.79 -33.10
CA ASN A 615 -4.25 -19.87 -34.53
C ASN A 615 -5.49 -20.31 -35.34
N ASP A 616 -6.34 -21.19 -34.78
CA ASP A 616 -7.51 -21.74 -35.48
C ASP A 616 -8.71 -20.79 -35.42
N LEU A 617 -8.86 -20.01 -34.34
CA LEU A 617 -9.82 -18.92 -34.26
C LEU A 617 -9.40 -17.74 -35.18
N ARG A 618 -8.13 -17.31 -35.09
CA ARG A 618 -7.55 -16.24 -35.92
C ARG A 618 -7.73 -16.54 -37.41
N LYS A 619 -7.40 -17.76 -37.83
CA LYS A 619 -7.56 -18.20 -39.23
C LYS A 619 -9.01 -18.12 -39.72
N ARG A 620 -9.96 -18.73 -39.01
CA ARG A 620 -11.40 -18.70 -39.37
C ARG A 620 -11.95 -17.28 -39.47
N MET A 621 -11.58 -16.41 -38.54
CA MET A 621 -11.97 -15.00 -38.51
C MET A 621 -11.43 -14.25 -39.74
N LYS A 622 -10.16 -14.46 -40.08
CA LYS A 622 -9.47 -13.84 -41.23
C LYS A 622 -10.02 -14.31 -42.59
N GLU A 623 -10.30 -15.61 -42.71
CA GLU A 623 -10.97 -16.19 -43.88
C GLU A 623 -12.35 -15.54 -44.09
N ALA A 624 -13.18 -15.46 -43.05
CA ALA A 624 -14.50 -14.81 -43.14
C ALA A 624 -14.45 -13.31 -43.46
N LEU A 625 -13.52 -12.55 -42.86
CA LEU A 625 -13.30 -11.14 -43.20
C LEU A 625 -12.88 -10.93 -44.65
N THR A 626 -12.16 -11.89 -45.23
CA THR A 626 -11.69 -11.84 -46.63
C THR A 626 -12.80 -12.23 -47.60
N GLU A 627 -13.42 -13.40 -47.38
CA GLU A 627 -14.47 -13.95 -48.26
C GLU A 627 -15.75 -13.08 -48.26
N LYS A 628 -16.13 -12.54 -47.09
CA LYS A 628 -17.34 -11.70 -46.93
C LYS A 628 -17.05 -10.22 -46.74
N ALA A 629 -15.89 -9.73 -47.19
CA ALA A 629 -15.49 -8.32 -47.05
C ALA A 629 -16.57 -7.33 -47.51
N SER A 630 -17.28 -7.62 -48.61
CA SER A 630 -18.33 -6.75 -49.15
C SER A 630 -19.59 -6.64 -48.28
N GLU A 631 -19.82 -7.61 -47.39
CA GLU A 631 -20.93 -7.62 -46.44
C GLU A 631 -20.55 -6.90 -45.15
N PHE A 632 -19.34 -7.15 -44.61
CA PHE A 632 -18.82 -6.41 -43.45
C PHE A 632 -18.67 -4.91 -43.74
N HIS A 633 -18.33 -4.52 -44.97
CA HIS A 633 -18.31 -3.12 -45.39
C HIS A 633 -19.69 -2.42 -45.40
N ARG A 634 -20.79 -3.13 -45.11
CA ARG A 634 -22.14 -2.53 -44.96
C ARG A 634 -22.44 -2.04 -43.53
N ARG A 635 -21.58 -2.32 -42.53
CA ARG A 635 -21.73 -1.74 -41.19
C ARG A 635 -21.54 -0.22 -41.24
N GLU A 636 -22.21 0.52 -40.36
CA GLU A 636 -22.12 1.98 -40.29
C GLU A 636 -20.98 2.48 -39.37
N ASP A 637 -20.41 1.59 -38.55
CA ASP A 637 -19.43 1.85 -37.50
C ASP A 637 -17.96 1.89 -37.98
N ASN A 638 -17.72 2.47 -39.16
CA ASN A 638 -16.40 2.52 -39.81
C ASN A 638 -15.72 1.13 -39.98
N PRO A 639 -16.39 0.15 -40.61
CA PRO A 639 -15.87 -1.22 -40.72
C PRO A 639 -14.50 -1.30 -41.40
N LYS A 640 -14.20 -0.43 -42.38
CA LYS A 640 -12.89 -0.40 -43.06
C LYS A 640 -11.75 -0.04 -42.10
N GLY A 641 -11.96 0.97 -41.25
CA GLY A 641 -10.98 1.36 -40.23
C GLY A 641 -10.81 0.28 -39.16
N LYS A 642 -11.92 -0.33 -38.73
CA LYS A 642 -11.91 -1.45 -37.77
C LYS A 642 -11.16 -2.68 -38.29
N ILE A 643 -11.44 -3.11 -39.53
CA ILE A 643 -10.75 -4.24 -40.18
C ILE A 643 -9.25 -3.95 -40.33
N ALA A 644 -8.87 -2.73 -40.73
CA ALA A 644 -7.46 -2.34 -40.84
C ALA A 644 -6.74 -2.36 -39.48
N LYS A 645 -7.34 -1.76 -38.44
CA LYS A 645 -6.81 -1.77 -37.07
C LYS A 645 -6.69 -3.19 -36.51
N LEU A 646 -7.67 -4.05 -36.79
CA LEU A 646 -7.66 -5.46 -36.40
C LEU A 646 -6.52 -6.23 -37.08
N ALA A 647 -6.25 -5.98 -38.37
CA ALA A 647 -5.15 -6.61 -39.11
C ALA A 647 -3.75 -6.12 -38.68
N GLU A 648 -3.63 -4.85 -38.27
CA GLU A 648 -2.40 -4.33 -37.65
C GLU A 648 -2.16 -4.98 -36.28
N LEU A 649 -3.20 -5.04 -35.45
CA LEU A 649 -3.16 -5.66 -34.13
C LEU A 649 -2.88 -7.17 -34.20
N GLU A 650 -3.42 -7.85 -35.21
CA GLU A 650 -3.12 -9.26 -35.52
C GLU A 650 -1.61 -9.48 -35.71
N GLN A 651 -0.95 -8.64 -36.52
CA GLN A 651 0.49 -8.74 -36.80
C GLN A 651 1.34 -8.46 -35.55
N GLN A 652 0.94 -7.51 -34.72
CA GLN A 652 1.60 -7.21 -33.45
C GLN A 652 1.50 -8.40 -32.47
N VAL A 653 0.32 -9.03 -32.36
CA VAL A 653 0.11 -10.23 -31.53
C VAL A 653 0.91 -11.42 -32.06
N GLU A 654 0.93 -11.65 -33.37
CA GLU A 654 1.71 -12.73 -33.99
C GLU A 654 3.21 -12.56 -33.76
N LEU A 655 3.73 -11.33 -33.90
CA LEU A 655 5.11 -10.98 -33.57
C LEU A 655 5.44 -11.25 -32.10
N PHE A 656 4.61 -10.76 -31.16
CA PHE A 656 4.77 -11.01 -29.73
C PHE A 656 4.74 -12.50 -29.35
N LEU A 657 3.89 -13.30 -30.00
CA LEU A 657 3.84 -14.75 -29.76
C LEU A 657 5.08 -15.46 -30.30
N SER A 658 5.61 -15.03 -31.45
CA SER A 658 6.87 -15.58 -31.98
C SER A 658 8.09 -15.28 -31.09
N THR A 659 8.21 -14.07 -30.54
CA THR A 659 9.29 -13.73 -29.58
C THR A 659 9.10 -14.42 -28.23
N THR A 660 7.85 -14.66 -27.81
CA THR A 660 7.55 -15.47 -26.62
C THR A 660 8.05 -16.91 -26.80
N GLU A 661 7.85 -17.52 -27.97
CA GLU A 661 8.29 -18.89 -28.23
C GLU A 661 9.80 -18.98 -28.47
N GLU A 662 10.42 -17.96 -29.08
CA GLU A 662 11.89 -17.79 -29.14
C GLU A 662 12.49 -17.79 -27.73
N PHE A 663 11.93 -17.01 -26.80
CA PHE A 663 12.38 -16.97 -25.41
C PHE A 663 12.29 -18.33 -24.70
N ARG A 664 11.16 -19.04 -24.86
CA ARG A 664 10.94 -20.37 -24.25
C ARG A 664 11.91 -21.42 -24.76
N THR A 665 12.15 -21.43 -26.07
CA THR A 665 12.99 -22.44 -26.74
C THR A 665 14.49 -22.17 -26.61
N THR A 666 14.89 -20.94 -26.24
CA THR A 666 16.30 -20.56 -26.05
C THR A 666 16.84 -21.06 -24.69
N PRO A 667 17.90 -21.89 -24.66
CA PRO A 667 18.41 -22.47 -23.41
C PRO A 667 19.59 -21.70 -22.78
N ALA A 668 20.38 -20.97 -23.58
CA ALA A 668 21.60 -20.33 -23.10
C ALA A 668 21.29 -18.94 -22.51
N LEU A 669 21.76 -18.66 -21.28
CA LEU A 669 21.44 -17.43 -20.55
C LEU A 669 21.61 -16.15 -21.40
N LYS A 670 22.76 -15.97 -22.05
CA LYS A 670 23.06 -14.76 -22.84
C LYS A 670 22.11 -14.57 -24.04
N GLU A 671 21.72 -15.68 -24.69
CA GLU A 671 20.78 -15.65 -25.81
C GLU A 671 19.35 -15.43 -25.30
N LYS A 672 19.02 -16.00 -24.14
CA LYS A 672 17.73 -15.85 -23.46
C LYS A 672 17.50 -14.43 -22.94
N GLU A 673 18.54 -13.78 -22.41
CA GLU A 673 18.53 -12.35 -22.07
C GLU A 673 18.26 -11.47 -23.31
N GLN A 674 18.86 -11.80 -24.45
CA GLN A 674 18.57 -11.11 -25.71
C GLN A 674 17.16 -11.39 -26.24
N ALA A 675 16.62 -12.60 -26.04
CA ALA A 675 15.25 -12.95 -26.37
C ALA A 675 14.25 -12.23 -25.44
N LEU A 676 14.56 -12.04 -24.14
CA LEU A 676 13.76 -11.23 -23.23
C LEU A 676 13.71 -9.76 -23.68
N ILE A 677 14.84 -9.18 -24.10
CA ILE A 677 14.85 -7.81 -24.65
C ILE A 677 13.95 -7.72 -25.87
N ARG A 678 14.04 -8.68 -26.82
CA ARG A 678 13.12 -8.74 -27.98
C ARG A 678 11.65 -8.90 -27.58
N LEU A 679 11.37 -9.68 -26.53
CA LEU A 679 10.02 -9.87 -25.99
C LEU A 679 9.48 -8.58 -25.35
N GLN A 680 10.31 -7.85 -24.60
CA GLN A 680 9.97 -6.54 -24.02
C GLN A 680 9.78 -5.47 -25.11
N ASP A 681 10.65 -5.44 -26.13
CA ASP A 681 10.53 -4.52 -27.28
C ASP A 681 9.22 -4.78 -28.03
N THR A 682 8.91 -6.04 -28.36
CA THR A 682 7.67 -6.42 -29.07
C THR A 682 6.40 -6.27 -28.21
N ALA A 683 6.52 -6.35 -26.89
CA ALA A 683 5.45 -5.96 -25.98
C ALA A 683 5.21 -4.43 -25.95
N SER A 684 6.26 -3.62 -26.12
CA SER A 684 6.13 -2.15 -26.15
C SER A 684 5.44 -1.64 -27.41
N THR A 685 5.53 -2.37 -28.52
CA THR A 685 4.87 -2.03 -29.80
C THR A 685 3.42 -2.55 -29.90
N LEU A 686 2.97 -3.34 -28.93
CA LEU A 686 1.60 -3.87 -28.83
C LEU A 686 0.89 -3.20 -27.63
N PRO A 687 0.38 -1.96 -27.75
CA PRO A 687 -0.19 -1.21 -26.62
C PRO A 687 -1.46 -1.84 -26.02
N ALA A 688 -2.14 -2.71 -26.76
CA ALA A 688 -3.30 -3.46 -26.29
C ALA A 688 -2.88 -4.69 -25.45
N PHE A 689 -3.83 -5.26 -24.69
CA PHE A 689 -3.65 -6.52 -23.94
C PHE A 689 -2.51 -6.53 -22.91
N GLN A 690 -2.02 -5.37 -22.49
CA GLN A 690 -0.84 -5.21 -21.63
C GLN A 690 -0.93 -6.01 -20.32
N THR A 691 -2.13 -6.15 -19.76
CA THR A 691 -2.43 -7.05 -18.63
C THR A 691 -1.97 -8.51 -18.87
N ALA A 692 -2.25 -9.07 -20.04
CA ALA A 692 -1.90 -10.44 -20.40
C ALA A 692 -0.43 -10.58 -20.84
N ILE A 693 0.14 -9.51 -21.39
CA ILE A 693 1.54 -9.41 -21.83
C ILE A 693 2.48 -9.30 -20.61
N ALA A 694 2.19 -8.39 -19.68
CA ALA A 694 3.01 -8.15 -18.48
C ALA A 694 3.18 -9.41 -17.63
N LYS A 695 2.15 -10.26 -17.53
CA LYS A 695 2.25 -11.56 -16.85
C LYS A 695 3.28 -12.50 -17.52
N GLN A 696 3.34 -12.51 -18.85
CA GLN A 696 4.28 -13.35 -19.59
C GLN A 696 5.72 -12.82 -19.48
N ILE A 697 5.90 -11.48 -19.53
CA ILE A 697 7.20 -10.85 -19.30
C ILE A 697 7.71 -11.13 -17.89
N ALA A 698 6.89 -10.94 -16.85
CA ALA A 698 7.28 -11.21 -15.47
C ALA A 698 7.68 -12.69 -15.25
N THR A 699 7.00 -13.63 -15.92
CA THR A 699 7.36 -15.05 -15.89
C THR A 699 8.72 -15.30 -16.57
N ALA A 700 9.00 -14.60 -17.68
CA ALA A 700 10.27 -14.69 -18.40
C ALA A 700 11.45 -14.05 -17.62
N GLU A 701 11.19 -12.95 -16.92
CA GLU A 701 12.15 -12.30 -16.02
C GLU A 701 12.51 -13.20 -14.83
N GLU A 702 11.50 -13.81 -14.19
CA GLU A 702 11.69 -14.78 -13.10
C GLU A 702 12.52 -15.99 -13.56
N GLU A 703 12.24 -16.53 -14.75
CA GLU A 703 13.01 -17.64 -15.34
C GLU A 703 14.49 -17.28 -15.60
N ILE A 704 14.78 -16.04 -16.01
CA ILE A 704 16.16 -15.55 -16.18
C ILE A 704 16.89 -15.41 -14.84
N GLU A 705 16.24 -14.87 -13.81
CA GLU A 705 16.86 -14.73 -12.49
C GLU A 705 17.08 -16.09 -11.82
N GLU A 706 16.15 -17.05 -11.97
CA GLU A 706 16.38 -18.44 -11.57
C GLU A 706 17.57 -19.08 -12.33
N LEU A 707 17.69 -18.84 -13.63
CA LEU A 707 18.81 -19.36 -14.43
C LEU A 707 20.16 -18.75 -14.01
N LYS A 708 20.22 -17.44 -13.78
CA LYS A 708 21.41 -16.75 -13.23
C LYS A 708 21.81 -17.31 -11.87
N ALA A 709 20.85 -17.50 -10.98
CA ALA A 709 21.10 -18.04 -9.65
C ALA A 709 21.60 -19.50 -9.70
N SER A 710 21.07 -20.33 -10.60
CA SER A 710 21.59 -21.68 -10.86
C SER A 710 23.04 -21.64 -11.36
N ILE A 711 23.37 -20.74 -12.28
CA ILE A 711 24.72 -20.61 -12.87
C ILE A 711 25.74 -20.09 -11.85
N ASP A 712 25.40 -19.11 -11.00
CA ASP A 712 26.31 -18.68 -9.92
C ASP A 712 26.53 -19.81 -8.91
N TYR A 713 25.48 -20.52 -8.51
CA TYR A 713 25.62 -21.69 -7.63
C TYR A 713 26.53 -22.76 -8.25
N GLU A 714 26.31 -23.15 -9.51
CA GLU A 714 27.13 -24.14 -10.22
C GLU A 714 28.60 -23.67 -10.34
N SER A 715 28.83 -22.37 -10.53
CA SER A 715 30.16 -21.74 -10.51
C SER A 715 30.84 -21.83 -9.13
N LYS A 716 30.17 -21.45 -8.03
CA LYS A 716 30.70 -21.59 -6.67
C LYS A 716 30.93 -23.05 -6.30
N GLN A 717 30.03 -23.95 -6.70
CA GLN A 717 30.12 -25.38 -6.45
C GLN A 717 31.34 -25.99 -7.15
N LYS A 718 31.66 -25.52 -8.35
CA LYS A 718 32.89 -25.89 -9.08
C LYS A 718 34.13 -25.40 -8.33
N VAL A 719 34.20 -24.13 -7.94
CA VAL A 719 35.34 -23.56 -7.17
C VAL A 719 35.58 -24.36 -5.88
N PHE A 720 34.55 -24.58 -5.06
CA PHE A 720 34.68 -25.41 -3.85
C PHE A 720 35.03 -26.87 -4.15
N SER A 721 34.68 -27.40 -5.33
CA SER A 721 35.03 -28.77 -5.71
C SER A 721 36.50 -28.91 -6.13
N GLU A 722 37.07 -27.89 -6.76
CA GLU A 722 38.47 -27.81 -7.22
C GLU A 722 39.42 -27.42 -6.07
N THR A 723 39.04 -26.44 -5.25
CA THR A 723 39.77 -25.99 -4.05
C THR A 723 38.86 -26.04 -2.81
N PRO A 724 38.73 -27.20 -2.13
CA PRO A 724 37.86 -27.32 -0.97
C PRO A 724 38.48 -26.68 0.29
N ASP A 725 37.93 -25.55 0.72
CA ASP A 725 38.19 -24.93 2.01
C ASP A 725 36.88 -24.40 2.65
N LEU A 726 36.94 -23.97 3.91
CA LEU A 726 35.76 -23.56 4.66
C LEU A 726 35.22 -22.17 4.27
N GLU A 727 36.04 -21.31 3.68
CA GLU A 727 35.62 -19.98 3.21
C GLU A 727 34.83 -20.13 1.90
N GLN A 728 35.33 -20.93 0.96
CA GLN A 728 34.61 -21.30 -0.25
C GLN A 728 33.33 -22.08 0.05
N PHE A 729 33.33 -22.93 1.10
CA PHE A 729 32.11 -23.56 1.56
C PHE A 729 31.08 -22.55 2.11
N ALA A 730 31.50 -21.58 2.92
CA ALA A 730 30.59 -20.55 3.43
C ALA A 730 29.98 -19.69 2.32
N ILE A 731 30.75 -19.37 1.27
CA ILE A 731 30.27 -18.72 0.05
C ILE A 731 29.22 -19.61 -0.64
N LEU A 732 29.54 -20.89 -0.88
CA LEU A 732 28.64 -21.84 -1.53
C LEU A 732 27.33 -22.05 -0.76
N GLN A 733 27.40 -22.18 0.57
CA GLN A 733 26.23 -22.26 1.45
C GLN A 733 25.36 -21.00 1.33
N THR A 734 25.97 -19.82 1.40
CA THR A 734 25.26 -18.54 1.27
C THR A 734 24.59 -18.39 -0.09
N THR A 735 25.21 -18.88 -1.17
CA THR A 735 24.58 -18.91 -2.50
C THR A 735 23.44 -19.92 -2.56
N TYR A 736 23.60 -21.13 -2.00
CA TYR A 736 22.54 -22.16 -1.97
C TYR A 736 21.30 -21.72 -1.17
N GLU A 737 21.49 -21.08 -0.01
CA GLU A 737 20.41 -20.58 0.85
C GLU A 737 19.58 -19.48 0.18
N LYS A 738 20.16 -18.77 -0.82
CA LYS A 738 19.46 -17.74 -1.63
C LYS A 738 18.68 -18.31 -2.81
N LEU A 739 18.87 -19.57 -3.19
CA LEU A 739 18.14 -20.21 -4.29
C LEU A 739 16.66 -20.37 -3.98
N SER A 740 15.81 -20.36 -5.01
CA SER A 740 14.40 -20.76 -4.87
C SER A 740 14.27 -22.21 -4.40
N LYS A 741 13.13 -22.59 -3.79
CA LYS A 741 12.92 -23.96 -3.29
C LYS A 741 13.07 -25.03 -4.38
N ASN A 742 12.69 -24.71 -5.61
CA ASN A 742 12.84 -25.60 -6.77
C ASN A 742 14.32 -25.80 -7.12
N LEU A 743 15.10 -24.72 -7.15
CA LEU A 743 16.53 -24.77 -7.40
C LEU A 743 17.31 -25.44 -6.24
N GLN A 744 16.91 -25.22 -4.98
CA GLN A 744 17.44 -25.96 -3.84
C GLN A 744 17.20 -27.47 -4.00
N ALA A 745 15.98 -27.88 -4.38
CA ALA A 745 15.69 -29.29 -4.64
C ALA A 745 16.52 -29.87 -5.81
N LYS A 746 16.66 -29.13 -6.92
CA LYS A 746 17.53 -29.49 -8.07
C LYS A 746 18.98 -29.72 -7.64
N HIS A 747 19.51 -28.87 -6.75
CA HIS A 747 20.90 -28.86 -6.32
C HIS A 747 21.18 -29.58 -4.99
N ALA A 748 20.16 -30.15 -4.34
CA ALA A 748 20.28 -30.75 -3.01
C ALA A 748 21.32 -31.87 -2.94
N ALA A 749 21.45 -32.68 -3.99
CA ALA A 749 22.43 -33.76 -4.06
C ALA A 749 23.88 -33.24 -4.11
N THR A 750 24.14 -32.17 -4.87
CA THR A 750 25.49 -31.59 -4.97
C THR A 750 25.86 -30.81 -3.71
N PHE A 751 24.90 -30.08 -3.13
CA PHE A 751 25.09 -29.40 -1.86
C PHE A 751 25.30 -30.39 -0.71
N GLY A 752 24.60 -31.52 -0.70
CA GLY A 752 24.83 -32.63 0.24
C GLY A 752 26.25 -33.20 0.16
N GLY A 753 26.80 -33.35 -1.05
CA GLY A 753 28.21 -33.70 -1.26
C GLY A 753 29.17 -32.62 -0.74
N ALA A 754 28.80 -31.34 -0.85
CA ALA A 754 29.60 -30.24 -0.33
C ALA A 754 29.62 -30.20 1.20
N LEU A 755 28.46 -30.38 1.85
CA LEU A 755 28.34 -30.54 3.32
C LEU A 755 29.24 -31.67 3.85
N GLN A 756 29.30 -32.80 3.13
CA GLN A 756 30.17 -33.92 3.51
C GLN A 756 31.67 -33.57 3.37
N LYS A 757 32.08 -32.79 2.36
CA LYS A 757 33.46 -32.28 2.26
C LYS A 757 33.77 -31.27 3.37
N ALA A 758 32.86 -30.34 3.66
CA ALA A 758 33.02 -29.36 4.74
C ALA A 758 33.16 -30.01 6.12
N TRP A 759 32.38 -31.07 6.39
CA TRP A 759 32.55 -31.90 7.58
C TRP A 759 33.98 -32.45 7.71
N GLN A 760 34.53 -33.03 6.65
CA GLN A 760 35.90 -33.56 6.65
C GLN A 760 36.96 -32.46 6.83
N LEU A 761 36.72 -31.25 6.33
CA LEU A 761 37.59 -30.09 6.56
C LEU A 761 37.57 -29.63 8.02
N HIS A 762 36.40 -29.56 8.67
CA HIS A 762 36.30 -29.27 10.10
C HIS A 762 36.94 -30.35 10.98
N ILE A 763 36.71 -31.64 10.68
CA ILE A 763 37.40 -32.75 11.37
C ILE A 763 38.91 -32.65 11.19
N ARG A 764 39.42 -32.36 9.98
CA ARG A 764 40.85 -32.17 9.73
C ARG A 764 41.43 -30.97 10.47
N GLN A 765 40.71 -29.85 10.56
CA GLN A 765 41.12 -28.71 11.38
C GLN A 765 41.23 -29.08 12.86
N TYR A 766 40.24 -29.80 13.40
CA TYR A 766 40.32 -30.32 14.77
C TYR A 766 41.50 -31.28 14.94
N ASP A 767 41.68 -32.26 14.06
CA ASP A 767 42.73 -33.27 14.17
C ASP A 767 44.15 -32.66 14.12
N THR A 768 44.36 -31.69 13.23
CA THR A 768 45.65 -31.00 13.05
C THR A 768 45.90 -29.84 14.01
N ALA A 769 44.91 -29.41 14.79
CA ALA A 769 45.09 -28.35 15.78
C ALA A 769 46.14 -28.73 16.85
N ALA A 770 46.98 -27.77 17.24
CA ALA A 770 47.86 -27.92 18.41
C ALA A 770 47.00 -28.11 19.67
N ALA A 771 47.55 -28.73 20.73
CA ALA A 771 46.80 -29.06 21.95
C ALA A 771 46.06 -27.85 22.54
N LYS A 772 46.72 -26.68 22.60
CA LYS A 772 46.16 -25.40 23.06
C LYS A 772 45.03 -24.81 22.19
N ASP A 773 44.88 -25.31 20.97
CA ASP A 773 43.91 -24.84 19.97
C ASP A 773 42.78 -25.87 19.74
N LYS A 774 42.87 -27.07 20.34
CA LYS A 774 41.88 -28.16 20.20
C LYS A 774 40.49 -27.71 20.63
N THR A 775 40.37 -27.05 21.79
CA THR A 775 39.10 -26.55 22.33
C THR A 775 38.44 -25.55 21.36
N LYS A 776 39.21 -24.64 20.78
CA LYS A 776 38.73 -23.67 19.77
C LYS A 776 38.31 -24.35 18.47
N ALA A 777 39.10 -25.32 17.98
CA ALA A 777 38.76 -26.08 16.78
C ALA A 777 37.51 -26.96 16.98
N PHE A 778 37.30 -27.51 18.19
CA PHE A 778 36.09 -28.25 18.53
C PHE A 778 34.86 -27.35 18.56
N ASN A 779 34.95 -26.13 19.10
CA ASN A 779 33.84 -25.18 19.10
C ASN A 779 33.37 -24.84 17.68
N ASN A 780 34.31 -24.72 16.72
CA ASN A 780 33.98 -24.54 15.30
C ASN A 780 33.28 -25.78 14.71
N LEU A 781 33.73 -27.00 15.06
CA LEU A 781 33.12 -28.26 14.63
C LEU A 781 31.70 -28.44 15.21
N GLN A 782 31.50 -28.13 16.49
CA GLN A 782 30.20 -28.12 17.18
C GLN A 782 29.23 -27.15 16.49
N ALA A 783 29.65 -25.89 16.30
CA ALA A 783 28.84 -24.86 15.65
C ALA A 783 28.48 -25.17 14.18
N PHE A 784 29.28 -26.01 13.51
CA PHE A 784 28.92 -26.58 12.20
C PHE A 784 27.92 -27.75 12.34
N PHE A 785 28.18 -28.69 13.25
CA PHE A 785 27.33 -29.85 13.50
C PHE A 785 25.89 -29.45 13.88
N ASP A 786 25.74 -28.46 14.76
CA ASP A 786 24.44 -27.96 15.24
C ASP A 786 23.60 -27.29 14.14
N LYS A 787 24.23 -26.88 13.03
CA LYS A 787 23.58 -26.29 11.85
C LYS A 787 23.29 -27.31 10.74
N LEU A 788 23.73 -28.57 10.88
CA LEU A 788 23.47 -29.59 9.87
C LEU A 788 21.98 -29.99 9.83
N PRO A 789 21.42 -30.26 8.63
CA PRO A 789 20.13 -30.92 8.52
C PRO A 789 20.18 -32.29 9.22
N LYS A 790 19.06 -32.72 9.84
CA LYS A 790 18.99 -33.95 10.65
C LYS A 790 19.54 -35.21 9.94
N GLU A 791 19.32 -35.32 8.63
CA GLU A 791 19.80 -36.42 7.80
C GLU A 791 21.33 -36.49 7.65
N PHE A 792 22.02 -35.35 7.84
CA PHE A 792 23.48 -35.25 7.84
C PHE A 792 24.06 -35.35 9.25
N SER A 793 23.43 -34.72 10.25
CA SER A 793 23.90 -34.83 11.64
C SER A 793 23.92 -36.30 12.11
N ALA A 794 22.88 -37.07 11.81
CA ALA A 794 22.81 -38.51 12.13
C ALA A 794 23.90 -39.36 11.44
N LYS A 795 24.42 -38.95 10.28
CA LYS A 795 25.54 -39.64 9.60
C LYS A 795 26.89 -39.38 10.25
N PHE A 796 27.02 -38.28 10.99
CA PHE A 796 28.28 -37.82 11.57
C PHE A 796 28.33 -37.93 13.10
N GLU A 797 27.19 -38.19 13.74
CA GLU A 797 27.01 -38.26 15.20
C GLU A 797 28.06 -39.15 15.92
N THR A 798 28.39 -40.32 15.37
CA THR A 798 29.40 -41.22 15.94
C THR A 798 30.82 -40.62 15.95
N GLU A 799 31.23 -39.99 14.85
CA GLU A 799 32.55 -39.34 14.77
C GLU A 799 32.57 -38.06 15.61
N PHE A 800 31.46 -37.32 15.63
CA PHE A 800 31.30 -36.14 16.47
C PHE A 800 31.40 -36.48 17.97
N ALA A 801 30.69 -37.51 18.43
CA ALA A 801 30.73 -37.97 19.82
C ALA A 801 32.12 -38.45 20.24
N LYS A 802 32.90 -39.02 19.31
CA LYS A 802 34.31 -39.35 19.53
C LYS A 802 35.14 -38.07 19.75
N ARG A 803 35.02 -37.05 18.89
CA ARG A 803 35.76 -35.78 19.04
C ARG A 803 35.32 -34.98 20.26
N SER A 804 34.06 -35.08 20.67
CA SER A 804 33.56 -34.51 21.92
C SER A 804 34.26 -35.13 23.15
N LYS A 805 34.47 -36.45 23.17
CA LYS A 805 35.23 -37.14 24.23
C LYS A 805 36.72 -36.76 24.22
N GLU A 806 37.32 -36.65 23.04
CA GLU A 806 38.71 -36.16 22.90
C GLU A 806 38.83 -34.71 23.41
N ASN A 807 37.85 -33.84 23.11
CA ASN A 807 37.82 -32.47 23.60
C ASN A 807 37.66 -32.39 25.14
N GLN A 808 36.83 -33.24 25.74
CA GLN A 808 36.72 -33.37 27.20
C GLN A 808 38.05 -33.74 27.87
N PHE A 809 38.87 -34.57 27.23
CA PHE A 809 40.23 -34.83 27.70
C PHE A 809 41.11 -33.56 27.67
N TYR A 810 41.09 -32.78 26.58
CA TYR A 810 41.87 -31.53 26.50
C TYR A 810 41.40 -30.49 27.54
N ILE A 811 40.09 -30.30 27.73
CA ILE A 811 39.53 -29.45 28.81
C ILE A 811 40.02 -29.93 30.19
N THR A 812 40.07 -31.24 30.42
CA THR A 812 40.57 -31.82 31.68
C THR A 812 42.06 -31.59 31.86
N VAL A 813 42.86 -31.64 30.79
CA VAL A 813 44.31 -31.37 30.82
C VAL A 813 44.60 -29.89 31.04
N GLU A 814 43.86 -28.98 30.40
CA GLU A 814 43.93 -27.53 30.66
C GLU A 814 43.60 -27.24 32.14
N GLY A 815 42.53 -27.86 32.67
CA GLY A 815 42.17 -27.79 34.09
C GLY A 815 43.19 -28.41 35.04
N TRP A 816 43.91 -29.47 34.64
CA TRP A 816 44.95 -30.10 35.46
C TRP A 816 46.26 -29.30 35.47
N ALA A 817 46.65 -28.74 34.33
CA ALA A 817 47.79 -27.82 34.23
C ALA A 817 47.55 -26.58 35.13
N ALA A 818 46.34 -26.01 35.11
CA ALA A 818 45.95 -24.95 36.04
C ALA A 818 46.10 -25.39 37.51
N ARG A 819 45.60 -26.59 37.89
CA ARG A 819 45.76 -27.13 39.25
C ARG A 819 47.21 -27.32 39.68
N GLN A 820 48.12 -27.71 38.78
CA GLN A 820 49.52 -27.85 39.13
C GLN A 820 50.15 -26.48 39.44
N THR A 821 49.87 -25.46 38.63
CA THR A 821 50.29 -24.06 38.89
C THR A 821 49.75 -23.55 40.24
N ILE A 822 48.50 -23.88 40.58
CA ILE A 822 47.91 -23.55 41.90
C ILE A 822 48.68 -24.25 43.03
N GLY A 823 48.99 -25.54 42.89
CA GLY A 823 49.74 -26.30 43.90
C GLY A 823 51.14 -25.75 44.14
N GLU A 824 51.85 -25.35 43.08
CA GLU A 824 53.17 -24.70 43.17
C GLU A 824 53.08 -23.30 43.79
N ALA A 825 52.01 -22.53 43.52
CA ALA A 825 51.77 -21.24 44.17
C ALA A 825 51.49 -21.37 45.68
N ILE A 826 50.73 -22.39 46.10
CA ILE A 826 50.48 -22.69 47.53
C ILE A 826 51.75 -23.15 48.24
N TYR A 827 52.58 -23.99 47.61
CA TYR A 827 53.78 -24.55 48.25
C TYR A 827 54.89 -23.49 48.48
N ASN A 828 54.95 -22.45 47.65
CA ASN A 828 55.95 -21.39 47.75
C ASN A 828 55.54 -20.21 48.67
N LEU A 829 54.48 -20.37 49.47
CA LEU A 829 54.01 -19.37 50.43
C LEU A 829 55.06 -19.04 51.51
N PRO A 830 55.54 -17.79 51.64
CA PRO A 830 56.61 -17.46 52.59
C PRO A 830 56.19 -17.36 54.07
N SER A 831 54.90 -17.44 54.40
CA SER A 831 54.39 -17.10 55.74
C SER A 831 54.18 -18.31 56.66
N LYS A 832 54.77 -18.23 57.86
CA LYS A 832 54.39 -19.08 59.01
C LYS A 832 53.07 -18.60 59.65
N ASP A 833 52.10 -18.12 58.89
CA ASP A 833 50.79 -17.74 59.45
C ASP A 833 49.97 -19.01 59.74
N PRO A 834 49.74 -19.36 61.03
CA PRO A 834 48.96 -20.54 61.37
C PRO A 834 47.48 -20.38 60.98
N ARG A 835 46.98 -19.14 60.84
CA ARG A 835 45.56 -18.86 60.59
C ARG A 835 45.18 -19.16 59.16
N LEU A 836 45.92 -18.62 58.18
CA LEU A 836 45.73 -18.96 56.77
C LEU A 836 45.87 -20.48 56.55
N TRP A 837 46.86 -21.12 57.17
CA TRP A 837 47.02 -22.57 57.11
C TRP A 837 45.85 -23.35 57.73
N GLN A 838 45.36 -22.94 58.90
CA GLN A 838 44.22 -23.58 59.57
C GLN A 838 42.91 -23.37 58.79
N ALA A 839 42.73 -22.20 58.15
CA ALA A 839 41.57 -21.91 57.31
C ALA A 839 41.58 -22.75 56.00
N LEU A 840 42.75 -22.95 55.40
CA LEU A 840 42.93 -23.83 54.24
C LEU A 840 42.75 -25.31 54.58
N GLN A 841 43.26 -25.78 55.72
CA GLN A 841 43.14 -27.19 56.15
C GLN A 841 41.69 -27.63 56.47
N ASN A 842 40.79 -26.68 56.76
CA ASN A 842 39.40 -26.97 57.11
C ASN A 842 38.44 -27.05 55.89
N ARG A 843 38.93 -26.91 54.65
CA ARG A 843 38.13 -27.06 53.42
C ARG A 843 38.39 -28.40 52.71
N PRO A 844 37.40 -28.99 52.03
CA PRO A 844 37.64 -30.07 51.08
C PRO A 844 38.43 -29.55 49.86
N GLU A 845 39.40 -30.35 49.40
CA GLU A 845 40.41 -30.00 48.38
C GLU A 845 39.84 -29.58 47.00
N THR A 846 38.55 -29.80 46.76
CA THR A 846 37.88 -29.58 45.47
C THR A 846 37.36 -28.15 45.24
N LYS A 847 37.64 -27.19 46.14
CA LYS A 847 37.09 -25.81 46.11
C LYS A 847 38.14 -24.69 46.15
N LEU A 848 39.39 -24.93 45.71
CA LEU A 848 40.44 -23.91 45.62
C LEU A 848 40.74 -23.58 44.15
N SER A 849 40.15 -22.48 43.65
CA SER A 849 40.49 -21.92 42.33
C SER A 849 41.77 -21.09 42.39
N HIS A 850 42.38 -20.79 41.24
CA HIS A 850 43.63 -20.00 41.17
C HIS A 850 43.42 -18.60 41.74
N GLU A 851 42.29 -18.01 41.34
CA GLU A 851 41.77 -16.72 41.73
C GLU A 851 41.65 -16.62 43.26
N LEU A 852 41.02 -17.61 43.90
CA LEU A 852 40.86 -17.64 45.35
C LEU A 852 42.20 -17.73 46.10
N VAL A 853 43.17 -18.47 45.55
CA VAL A 853 44.51 -18.58 46.16
C VAL A 853 45.26 -17.26 46.06
N GLU A 854 45.34 -16.66 44.86
CA GLU A 854 45.99 -15.36 44.66
C GLU A 854 45.38 -14.25 45.53
N ASP A 855 44.08 -14.35 45.82
CA ASP A 855 43.41 -13.41 46.71
C ASP A 855 43.94 -13.50 48.14
N LEU A 856 44.00 -14.72 48.68
CA LEU A 856 44.52 -14.97 50.03
C LEU A 856 46.01 -14.58 50.15
N LEU A 857 46.82 -14.83 49.11
CA LEU A 857 48.22 -14.37 49.05
C LEU A 857 48.32 -12.85 49.19
N THR A 858 47.42 -12.12 48.52
CA THR A 858 47.50 -10.66 48.47
C THR A 858 46.95 -10.02 49.74
N LEU A 859 45.94 -10.60 50.40
CA LEU A 859 45.51 -10.19 51.75
C LEU A 859 46.64 -10.32 52.77
N GLU A 860 47.39 -11.43 52.72
CA GLU A 860 48.53 -11.66 53.63
C GLU A 860 49.68 -10.70 53.33
N THR A 861 49.97 -10.47 52.04
CA THR A 861 50.96 -9.47 51.60
C THR A 861 50.59 -8.06 52.09
N PHE A 862 49.33 -7.66 51.94
CA PHE A 862 48.82 -6.39 52.45
C PHE A 862 48.96 -6.28 53.97
N ARG A 863 48.59 -7.33 54.73
CA ARG A 863 48.76 -7.37 56.18
C ARG A 863 50.23 -7.18 56.56
N GLN A 864 51.14 -7.95 55.98
CA GLN A 864 52.58 -7.87 56.25
C GLN A 864 53.13 -6.45 55.97
N GLN A 865 52.81 -5.87 54.81
CA GLN A 865 53.23 -4.51 54.46
C GLN A 865 52.72 -3.46 55.45
N LYS A 866 51.44 -3.54 55.88
CA LYS A 866 50.87 -2.57 56.82
C LYS A 866 51.31 -2.80 58.28
N VAL A 867 51.64 -4.03 58.66
CA VAL A 867 52.31 -4.33 59.95
C VAL A 867 53.70 -3.71 59.99
N ALA A 868 54.51 -3.89 58.93
CA ALA A 868 55.83 -3.24 58.83
C ALA A 868 55.72 -1.71 58.86
N LEU A 869 54.79 -1.14 58.08
CA LEU A 869 54.54 0.30 58.06
C LEU A 869 54.16 0.87 59.45
N ASN A 870 53.50 0.10 60.31
CA ASN A 870 53.22 0.50 61.70
C ASN A 870 54.47 0.49 62.59
N GLN A 871 55.39 -0.46 62.38
CA GLN A 871 56.66 -0.51 63.12
C GLN A 871 57.49 0.75 62.85
N ASP A 872 57.54 1.20 61.59
CA ASP A 872 58.27 2.41 61.18
C ASP A 872 57.57 3.70 61.64
N ASN A 873 56.24 3.80 61.46
CA ASN A 873 55.49 5.04 61.69
C ASN A 873 54.88 5.17 63.10
N LYS A 874 55.05 4.17 63.97
CA LYS A 874 54.58 4.15 65.38
C LYS A 874 53.08 4.47 65.55
N LEU A 875 52.23 3.96 64.66
CA LEU A 875 50.77 4.22 64.64
C LEU A 875 50.01 3.53 65.80
N GLY A 876 50.69 2.68 66.57
CA GLY A 876 50.24 2.17 67.88
C GLY A 876 49.77 0.71 67.86
N LYS A 877 49.58 0.12 69.05
CA LYS A 877 49.13 -1.28 69.18
C LYS A 877 47.71 -1.51 68.65
N GLU A 878 46.83 -0.53 68.84
CA GLU A 878 45.44 -0.58 68.39
C GLU A 878 45.34 -0.67 66.86
N TYR A 879 46.23 0.01 66.12
CA TYR A 879 46.32 -0.09 64.67
C TYR A 879 46.59 -1.54 64.22
N THR A 880 47.58 -2.20 64.83
CA THR A 880 47.87 -3.62 64.51
C THR A 880 46.70 -4.52 64.91
N SER A 881 46.03 -4.26 66.04
CA SER A 881 44.87 -5.05 66.46
C SER A 881 43.70 -4.96 65.47
N SER A 882 43.35 -3.75 64.99
CA SER A 882 42.32 -3.60 63.95
C SER A 882 42.74 -4.21 62.61
N LEU A 883 44.02 -4.10 62.23
CA LEU A 883 44.56 -4.69 60.99
C LEU A 883 44.50 -6.22 60.99
N GLU A 884 44.89 -6.85 62.10
CA GLU A 884 44.82 -8.30 62.30
C GLU A 884 43.37 -8.81 62.37
N SER A 885 42.48 -8.05 63.01
CA SER A 885 41.04 -8.35 63.07
C SER A 885 40.38 -8.27 61.68
N PHE A 886 40.71 -7.22 60.91
CA PHE A 886 40.26 -7.08 59.53
C PHE A 886 40.79 -8.20 58.63
N TYR A 887 42.08 -8.51 58.68
CA TYR A 887 42.67 -9.59 57.89
C TYR A 887 41.98 -10.93 58.17
N SER A 888 41.78 -11.29 59.45
CA SER A 888 41.07 -12.52 59.82
C SER A 888 39.67 -12.56 59.19
N LYS A 889 38.88 -11.49 59.36
CA LYS A 889 37.52 -11.41 58.79
C LYS A 889 37.53 -11.47 57.26
N ALA A 890 38.48 -10.80 56.60
CA ALA A 890 38.57 -10.80 55.14
C ALA A 890 38.91 -12.20 54.59
N VAL A 891 39.81 -12.94 55.24
CA VAL A 891 40.13 -14.34 54.93
C VAL A 891 38.91 -15.23 55.14
N ASP A 892 38.23 -15.13 56.29
CA ASP A 892 37.03 -15.92 56.61
C ASP A 892 35.89 -15.67 55.62
N ILE A 893 35.66 -14.41 55.23
CA ILE A 893 34.63 -14.03 54.24
C ILE A 893 34.99 -14.54 52.85
N ARG A 894 36.26 -14.43 52.43
CA ARG A 894 36.70 -14.91 51.12
C ARG A 894 36.65 -16.44 51.00
N LEU A 895 36.84 -17.15 52.11
CA LEU A 895 36.71 -18.60 52.23
C LEU A 895 35.27 -19.09 52.50
N SER A 896 34.29 -18.18 52.59
CA SER A 896 32.87 -18.55 52.75
C SER A 896 32.24 -19.14 51.48
N ASP A 897 31.03 -19.67 51.61
CA ASP A 897 30.19 -20.10 50.47
C ASP A 897 29.26 -18.98 49.96
N LEU A 898 29.47 -17.73 50.37
CA LEU A 898 28.72 -16.58 49.82
C LEU A 898 29.05 -16.37 48.33
N PRO A 899 28.11 -15.89 47.50
CA PRO A 899 28.41 -15.44 46.14
C PRO A 899 29.53 -14.39 46.13
N VAL A 900 30.35 -14.41 45.07
CA VAL A 900 31.54 -13.54 44.92
C VAL A 900 31.22 -12.05 45.16
N SER A 901 30.09 -11.56 44.64
CA SER A 901 29.60 -10.18 44.88
C SER A 901 29.20 -9.90 46.33
N LYS A 902 28.76 -10.91 47.09
CA LYS A 902 28.42 -10.78 48.52
C LYS A 902 29.62 -10.94 49.44
N GLN A 903 30.63 -11.70 49.02
CA GLN A 903 31.95 -11.68 49.67
C GLN A 903 32.57 -10.28 49.56
N ALA A 904 32.43 -9.63 48.40
CA ALA A 904 32.89 -8.26 48.19
C ALA A 904 32.24 -7.28 49.18
N ASP A 905 30.91 -7.18 49.18
CA ASP A 905 30.14 -6.33 50.10
C ASP A 905 30.60 -6.53 51.56
N ALA A 906 30.70 -7.78 52.01
CA ALA A 906 31.05 -8.12 53.39
C ALA A 906 32.51 -7.78 53.75
N ILE A 907 33.47 -7.89 52.83
CA ILE A 907 34.85 -7.43 53.04
C ILE A 907 34.89 -5.90 53.21
N VAL A 908 34.06 -5.16 52.44
CA VAL A 908 33.94 -3.70 52.61
C VAL A 908 33.34 -3.34 53.97
N GLU A 909 32.29 -4.04 54.40
CA GLU A 909 31.68 -3.85 55.72
C GLU A 909 32.66 -4.17 56.85
N ALA A 910 33.44 -5.26 56.75
CA ALA A 910 34.48 -5.60 57.70
C ALA A 910 35.54 -4.50 57.81
N ALA A 911 35.99 -3.94 56.69
CA ALA A 911 36.90 -2.78 56.68
C ALA A 911 36.29 -1.55 57.37
N GLN A 912 35.03 -1.22 57.06
CA GLN A 912 34.36 -0.07 57.67
C GLN A 912 34.18 -0.25 59.18
N HIS A 913 33.86 -1.46 59.63
CA HIS A 913 33.71 -1.79 61.05
C HIS A 913 35.04 -1.68 61.82
N GLU A 914 36.11 -2.33 61.36
CA GLU A 914 37.39 -2.37 62.10
C GLU A 914 38.14 -1.03 62.12
N PHE A 915 37.89 -0.13 61.15
CA PHE A 915 38.63 1.12 60.99
C PHE A 915 37.80 2.41 61.14
N GLY A 916 36.47 2.32 61.26
CA GLY A 916 35.56 3.47 61.17
C GLY A 916 35.55 4.45 62.37
N HIS A 917 36.06 4.06 63.54
CA HIS A 917 35.75 4.76 64.81
C HIS A 917 36.86 5.63 65.43
N ARG A 918 37.99 5.91 64.78
CA ARG A 918 39.06 6.77 65.37
C ARG A 918 39.67 7.79 64.39
N HIS A 919 39.94 9.00 64.87
CA HIS A 919 40.31 10.14 64.03
C HIS A 919 41.78 10.14 63.51
N SER A 920 42.65 9.24 63.97
CA SER A 920 44.04 9.12 63.50
C SER A 920 44.25 8.13 62.35
N THR A 921 43.28 7.26 62.06
CA THR A 921 43.41 6.15 61.09
C THR A 921 42.88 6.44 59.69
N ARG A 922 42.57 7.70 59.34
CA ARG A 922 42.12 8.11 57.99
C ARG A 922 43.01 7.58 56.85
N ARG A 923 44.33 7.48 57.09
CA ARG A 923 45.29 6.95 56.11
C ARG A 923 45.10 5.46 55.84
N LEU A 924 44.79 4.67 56.88
CA LEU A 924 44.49 3.24 56.73
C LEU A 924 43.12 3.00 56.10
N VAL A 925 42.11 3.79 56.46
CA VAL A 925 40.79 3.75 55.81
C VAL A 925 40.93 3.99 54.31
N ALA A 926 41.70 4.99 53.89
CA ALA A 926 41.98 5.23 52.47
C ALA A 926 42.76 4.08 51.81
N ASP A 927 43.78 3.53 52.46
CA ASP A 927 44.57 2.41 51.90
C ASP A 927 43.75 1.11 51.78
N VAL A 928 42.85 0.82 52.73
CA VAL A 928 41.95 -0.33 52.70
C VAL A 928 40.82 -0.12 51.69
N PHE A 929 40.29 1.10 51.55
CA PHE A 929 39.35 1.42 50.46
C PHE A 929 40.03 1.37 49.08
N MET A 930 41.30 1.79 48.95
CA MET A 930 42.05 1.63 47.69
C MET A 930 42.25 0.16 47.36
N MET A 931 42.67 -0.65 48.33
CA MET A 931 42.71 -2.11 48.18
C MET A 931 41.35 -2.62 47.71
N VAL A 932 40.26 -2.37 48.45
CA VAL A 932 38.86 -2.72 48.11
C VAL A 932 38.42 -2.23 46.71
N SER A 933 38.86 -1.06 46.25
CA SER A 933 38.53 -0.58 44.90
C SER A 933 39.34 -1.25 43.78
N VAL A 934 40.56 -1.71 44.08
CA VAL A 934 41.36 -2.59 43.21
C VAL A 934 40.84 -4.02 43.26
N LEU A 935 40.20 -4.43 44.36
CA LEU A 935 39.62 -5.76 44.54
C LEU A 935 38.45 -6.03 43.56
N PHE A 936 37.60 -5.03 43.35
CA PHE A 936 36.31 -5.21 42.66
C PHE A 936 36.24 -4.40 41.37
N GLY A 937 37.03 -4.84 40.38
CA GLY A 937 37.22 -4.19 39.08
C GLY A 937 35.94 -3.63 38.45
N GLY A 938 35.73 -2.32 38.60
CA GLY A 938 34.62 -1.56 38.02
C GLY A 938 33.53 -1.10 39.00
N LEU A 939 33.38 -1.68 40.19
CA LEU A 939 32.29 -1.33 41.12
C LEU A 939 32.42 0.05 41.78
N GLY A 940 33.65 0.57 41.90
CA GLY A 940 33.92 1.93 42.39
C GLY A 940 33.28 3.04 41.54
N LEU A 941 33.04 2.80 40.24
CA LEU A 941 32.39 3.76 39.35
C LEU A 941 30.90 3.97 39.69
N PHE A 942 30.18 2.95 40.16
CA PHE A 942 28.75 3.09 40.50
C PHE A 942 28.53 3.96 41.74
N ILE A 943 29.30 3.72 42.81
CA ILE A 943 29.22 4.53 44.04
C ILE A 943 29.79 5.94 43.80
N GLY A 944 30.83 6.07 42.96
CA GLY A 944 31.39 7.35 42.54
C GLY A 944 30.44 8.19 41.69
N ALA A 945 29.75 7.58 40.71
CA ALA A 945 28.77 8.25 39.87
C ALA A 945 27.56 8.74 40.68
N ALA A 946 27.05 7.92 41.61
CA ALA A 946 25.97 8.31 42.50
C ALA A 946 26.33 9.56 43.34
N ARG A 947 27.54 9.61 43.92
CA ARG A 947 28.01 10.81 44.65
C ARG A 947 28.27 12.01 43.74
N LYS A 948 28.81 11.79 42.54
CA LYS A 948 29.10 12.87 41.57
C LYS A 948 27.83 13.55 41.06
N TYR A 949 26.77 12.78 40.78
CA TYR A 949 25.49 13.31 40.30
C TYR A 949 24.60 13.89 41.41
N VAL A 950 24.60 13.32 42.62
CA VAL A 950 23.73 13.79 43.72
C VAL A 950 24.37 14.87 44.60
N ALA A 951 25.70 14.87 44.77
CA ALA A 951 26.38 15.73 45.76
C ALA A 951 27.47 16.67 45.20
N LYS A 952 27.80 16.62 43.89
CA LYS A 952 28.80 17.48 43.23
C LYS A 952 30.21 17.53 43.86
N THR A 953 30.64 16.49 44.58
CA THR A 953 32.02 16.38 45.12
C THR A 953 32.81 15.25 44.46
N THR A 954 34.12 15.42 44.32
CA THR A 954 35.08 14.40 43.83
C THR A 954 35.31 13.27 44.84
N PHE A 955 35.89 12.16 44.38
CA PHE A 955 35.94 10.88 45.12
C PHE A 955 36.78 10.97 46.43
N PHE A 956 37.80 11.83 46.48
CA PHE A 956 38.60 12.12 47.68
C PHE A 956 38.85 13.62 47.89
N PHE A 957 37.85 14.35 48.42
CA PHE A 957 37.98 15.63 49.15
C PHE A 957 39.03 16.67 48.66
N SER A 958 39.18 16.86 47.33
CA SER A 958 40.08 17.85 46.72
C SER A 958 39.66 18.12 45.26
N THR A 959 39.92 19.33 44.76
CA THR A 959 39.59 19.77 43.38
C THR A 959 40.74 19.62 42.38
N ALA A 960 41.88 19.06 42.78
CA ALA A 960 43.01 18.73 41.89
C ALA A 960 43.28 17.22 41.92
N PRO A 961 43.56 16.57 40.77
CA PRO A 961 43.99 15.18 40.74
C PRO A 961 45.28 15.01 41.53
N THR A 962 45.31 14.07 42.46
CA THR A 962 46.54 13.69 43.17
C THR A 962 47.29 12.62 42.38
N ASP A 963 48.60 12.50 42.55
CA ASP A 963 49.43 11.48 41.85
C ASP A 963 48.85 10.06 41.93
N ARG A 964 48.16 9.75 43.04
CA ARG A 964 47.46 8.48 43.32
C ARG A 964 46.27 8.19 42.40
N GLU A 965 45.64 9.21 41.82
CA GLU A 965 44.53 9.06 40.87
C GLU A 965 45.08 8.66 39.48
N THR A 966 46.32 9.09 39.17
CA THR A 966 47.12 8.63 38.03
C THR A 966 47.53 7.17 38.21
N ASP A 967 48.05 6.80 39.40
CA ASP A 967 48.40 5.42 39.74
C ASP A 967 47.19 4.48 39.63
N LEU A 968 46.03 4.87 40.19
CA LEU A 968 44.79 4.11 40.15
C LEU A 968 44.31 3.82 38.73
N THR A 969 44.48 4.78 37.81
CA THR A 969 44.04 4.65 36.42
C THR A 969 44.89 3.65 35.64
N ALA A 970 46.17 3.47 36.01
CA ALA A 970 47.06 2.49 35.39
C ALA A 970 46.77 1.03 35.81
N TRP A 971 45.95 0.80 36.84
CA TRP A 971 45.75 -0.52 37.47
C TRP A 971 44.43 -1.22 37.08
N ILE A 972 43.64 -0.66 36.17
CA ILE A 972 42.30 -1.16 35.82
C ILE A 972 42.30 -1.85 34.44
N GLN A 973 41.95 -3.14 34.41
CA GLN A 973 41.45 -3.82 33.21
C GLN A 973 39.97 -4.19 33.38
N LYS A 974 39.20 -4.15 32.29
CA LYS A 974 37.78 -4.53 32.25
C LYS A 974 37.63 -6.03 31.94
N PRO A 975 36.86 -6.80 32.72
CA PRO A 975 36.31 -8.08 32.30
C PRO A 975 34.98 -7.89 31.55
N GLU A 976 34.65 -8.81 30.64
CA GLU A 976 33.32 -8.96 30.06
C GLU A 976 32.60 -10.16 30.72
N ALA A 977 31.32 -9.96 31.07
CA ALA A 977 30.36 -10.95 31.59
C ALA A 977 30.57 -11.52 33.02
N GLU A 978 29.49 -12.03 33.60
CA GLU A 978 29.45 -12.66 34.92
C GLU A 978 30.10 -14.06 34.87
N VAL A 979 31.18 -14.26 35.63
CA VAL A 979 31.86 -15.56 35.78
C VAL A 979 31.67 -16.07 37.22
N THR A 980 31.39 -17.36 37.38
CA THR A 980 31.10 -17.98 38.69
C THR A 980 32.30 -18.10 39.62
N GLU A 981 33.52 -18.07 39.08
CA GLU A 981 34.78 -18.02 39.83
C GLU A 981 35.65 -16.89 39.24
N ALA A 982 35.94 -15.86 40.06
CA ALA A 982 36.67 -14.67 39.63
C ALA A 982 37.67 -14.23 40.71
N ARG A 983 38.79 -13.66 40.26
CA ARG A 983 39.83 -13.06 41.12
C ARG A 983 39.30 -11.78 41.73
N LEU A 984 39.36 -11.69 43.05
CA LEU A 984 38.94 -10.51 43.78
C LEU A 984 40.10 -9.64 44.21
N ILE A 985 41.37 -10.01 43.99
CA ILE A 985 42.52 -9.26 44.51
C ILE A 985 43.77 -9.47 43.65
N VAL A 986 44.35 -8.38 43.15
CA VAL A 986 45.62 -8.38 42.40
C VAL A 986 46.68 -7.62 43.20
N SER A 987 47.87 -8.20 43.36
CA SER A 987 49.02 -7.52 43.96
C SER A 987 49.59 -6.49 42.97
N PRO A 988 50.08 -5.32 43.44
CA PRO A 988 50.93 -4.47 42.62
C PRO A 988 52.18 -5.24 42.18
N ALA A 989 52.67 -4.95 40.97
CA ALA A 989 54.08 -5.16 40.68
C ALA A 989 54.91 -4.18 41.53
N ALA A 990 56.08 -4.62 41.99
CA ALA A 990 56.94 -3.90 42.94
C ALA A 990 57.61 -2.65 42.33
#